data_AF-A0A495ADA1-F1
#
_entry.id   AF-A0A495ADA1-F1
#
_cell.length_a   1.000
_cell.length_b   1.000
_cell.length_c   1.000
_cell.angle_alpha   90.00
_cell.angle_beta   90.00
_cell.angle_gamma   90.00
#
_symmetry.space_group_name_H-M   'P 1'
#
loop_
_entity.id
_entity.type
_entity.pdbx_description
1 polymer ?
#
loop_
_entity_poly.entity_id
_entity_poly.type
_entity_poly.pdbx_seq_one_letter_code
_entity_poly.pdbx_strand_id
1 'polypeptide(L)'
;MAVLEKVVSQLSLNPQSEEYLTLDLPGLFALPPGGLTKAQLEGHSNALRSALNKSNRLKSASALGKLLDFLRNRELFTDPDFWADFQSRRAADQQRRLMSAVSDLESETPLRTLSRGQALRRLAALGLDGLDPSLLSQHGFAVFDDLRPPVEGELSRLRSTWGPVRDKHGSDYPTVFHLMVLGRQNPPVKARCVDELSVGGKPVTSTDIEQSHAQALRTRDSNAVQDAAKFLAELKRVRDPETLRRVAFATVWERAKQQLSQGIPSVRVAKGLCSSGLDELDAVRIVAAVAEAGNGPGNSGVGVEAVREALAQGKNERARRTLEALKEDPQTVEERRELATRIEERARDKARALSDYESAMTREDYAQARSRLQDALQIDADDSAVEELLVSLPLPAPRPTLRPTESGVLVEWNGVGEGAHYDVYRSVNGVASTQARLAESLAELAFTDAEAPVGEQLRYAVVAARPGGISSAEGHADIVHLPVPKAVSAKARASDILVSWVVPPQTNGVKVRTLTLDAPPETTHVQDSTTFHMSGADIGRMYRFEVSAVYLTSGGPQESPAVTATATPRGEVRPVTDLTVTAAGSGPGLEARWSQSRGAVTELWAMPISAGQPPAVGTVLTSSEASASGLFPLRSTILAPGDHHMTARLHTLEGPHVVVPLTCGESGFLVGVATVAGNAPPVAHAAAERFGDRVRLTWTWPGGNYDALVRWRSGAAEEQVRVTKSSYGQHGAVYLPNAAEVSQIGVITMARTNSAPWVSQRVDVPFASYTGPVITYTSRIAKSLLGRARVELTVTGAHGTGSHDVGVYFASGTTMPARANQARHISTLTVDCSRGASQHHTVDLGRVRGPFWIRLFCDDGRVTVRDPKTSSLKG
;
A
#
# COMPACT_ATOMS: atom_id res chain seq x y z
N MET A 1 43.75 27.66 -38.92
CA MET A 1 43.57 26.45 -39.77
C MET A 1 42.35 26.55 -40.67
N ALA A 2 41.14 26.66 -40.13
CA ALA A 2 39.92 26.82 -40.95
C ALA A 2 39.98 28.00 -41.94
N VAL A 3 40.52 29.15 -41.50
CA VAL A 3 40.72 30.34 -42.35
C VAL A 3 41.67 30.04 -43.52
N LEU A 4 42.79 29.37 -43.27
CA LEU A 4 43.75 28.99 -44.31
C LEU A 4 43.15 28.04 -45.35
N GLU A 5 42.38 27.05 -44.92
CA GLU A 5 41.69 26.11 -45.83
C GLU A 5 40.61 26.82 -46.65
N LYS A 6 39.85 27.74 -46.05
CA LYS A 6 38.86 28.59 -46.75
C LYS A 6 39.54 29.41 -47.85
N VAL A 7 40.65 30.09 -47.53
CA VAL A 7 41.42 30.88 -48.50
C VAL A 7 41.92 30.00 -49.64
N VAL A 8 42.55 28.86 -49.35
CA VAL A 8 43.03 27.93 -50.38
C VAL A 8 41.89 27.41 -51.26
N SER A 9 40.73 27.13 -50.69
CA SER A 9 39.54 26.71 -51.44
C SER A 9 39.05 27.83 -52.36
N GLN A 10 38.98 29.07 -51.88
CA GLN A 10 38.54 30.22 -52.67
C GLN A 10 39.50 30.54 -53.81
N LEU A 11 40.80 30.47 -53.56
CA LEU A 11 41.82 30.64 -54.60
C LEU A 11 41.80 29.52 -55.65
N SER A 12 41.35 28.31 -55.27
CA SER A 12 41.15 27.19 -56.20
C SER A 12 39.92 27.38 -57.10
N LEU A 13 38.86 28.00 -56.56
CA LEU A 13 37.62 28.31 -57.30
C LEU A 13 37.77 29.55 -58.18
N ASN A 14 38.45 30.58 -57.69
CA ASN A 14 38.74 31.81 -58.42
C ASN A 14 40.23 32.15 -58.33
N PRO A 15 41.04 31.73 -59.32
CA PRO A 15 42.49 31.96 -59.33
C PRO A 15 42.91 33.44 -59.38
N GLN A 16 42.00 34.34 -59.77
CA GLN A 16 42.25 35.78 -59.80
C GLN A 16 42.01 36.46 -58.45
N SER A 17 41.41 35.77 -57.49
CA SER A 17 41.09 36.33 -56.17
C SER A 17 42.33 36.74 -55.38
N GLU A 18 42.17 37.79 -54.57
CA GLU A 18 43.17 38.30 -53.62
C GLU A 18 42.87 37.85 -52.17
N GLU A 19 42.09 36.78 -51.99
CA GLU A 19 41.66 36.30 -50.66
C GLU A 19 42.84 35.97 -49.71
N TYR A 20 44.05 35.79 -50.26
CA TYR A 20 45.29 35.63 -49.50
C TYR A 20 45.63 36.86 -48.62
N LEU A 21 45.11 38.05 -48.92
CA LEU A 21 45.31 39.27 -48.12
C LEU A 21 44.70 39.17 -46.71
N THR A 22 43.74 38.26 -46.50
CA THR A 22 43.18 37.99 -45.16
C THR A 22 44.19 37.33 -44.22
N LEU A 23 45.23 36.70 -44.77
CA LEU A 23 46.25 35.96 -44.02
C LEU A 23 47.47 36.82 -43.72
N ASP A 24 48.14 36.52 -42.60
CA ASP A 24 49.47 37.05 -42.32
C ASP A 24 50.54 36.26 -43.07
N LEU A 25 50.66 36.48 -44.39
CA LEU A 25 51.58 35.72 -45.22
C LEU A 25 53.05 35.81 -44.76
N PRO A 26 53.60 36.98 -44.34
CA PRO A 26 54.96 37.06 -43.83
C PRO A 26 55.17 36.18 -42.59
N GLY A 27 54.22 36.18 -41.65
CA GLY A 27 54.25 35.32 -40.48
C GLY A 27 54.11 33.83 -40.84
N LEU A 28 53.15 33.48 -41.71
CA LEU A 28 52.89 32.10 -42.12
C LEU A 28 54.05 31.47 -42.89
N PHE A 29 54.78 32.25 -43.68
CA PHE A 29 55.95 31.80 -44.43
C PHE A 29 57.28 32.10 -43.73
N ALA A 30 57.22 32.61 -42.48
CA ALA A 30 58.39 32.95 -41.68
C ALA A 30 59.41 33.81 -42.45
N LEU A 31 58.92 34.84 -43.16
CA LEU A 31 59.77 35.79 -43.85
C LEU A 31 60.44 36.72 -42.83
N PRO A 32 61.77 36.91 -42.88
CA PRO A 32 62.45 37.84 -42.00
C PRO A 32 61.98 39.29 -42.25
N PRO A 33 61.94 40.13 -41.21
CA PRO A 33 61.61 41.55 -41.37
C PRO A 33 62.71 42.26 -42.18
N GLY A 34 62.34 42.85 -43.32
CA GLY A 34 63.26 43.57 -44.21
C GLY A 34 63.01 43.25 -45.69
N GLY A 35 63.42 44.15 -46.59
CA GLY A 35 63.28 43.94 -48.04
C GLY A 35 64.17 42.79 -48.53
N LEU A 36 63.57 41.72 -49.03
CA LEU A 36 64.27 40.56 -49.57
C LEU A 36 64.45 40.71 -51.08
N THR A 37 65.64 40.35 -51.58
CA THR A 37 65.89 40.29 -53.02
C THR A 37 65.21 39.07 -53.65
N LYS A 38 64.93 39.12 -54.95
CA LYS A 38 64.32 38.01 -55.71
C LYS A 38 65.04 36.67 -55.50
N ALA A 39 66.38 36.68 -55.53
CA ALA A 39 67.19 35.47 -55.32
C ALA A 39 67.03 34.87 -53.91
N GLN A 40 66.89 35.72 -52.89
CA GLN A 40 66.64 35.28 -51.52
C GLN A 40 65.23 34.70 -51.36
N LEU A 41 64.22 35.32 -51.99
CA LEU A 41 62.84 34.82 -52.00
C LEU A 41 62.72 33.46 -52.73
N GLU A 42 63.39 33.28 -53.86
CA GLU A 42 63.45 32.00 -54.58
C GLU A 42 64.09 30.89 -53.73
N GLY A 43 65.22 31.20 -53.08
CA GLY A 43 65.89 30.27 -52.16
C GLY A 43 64.98 29.86 -50.99
N HIS A 44 64.32 30.84 -50.37
CA HIS A 44 63.39 30.61 -49.26
C HIS A 44 62.15 29.82 -49.68
N SER A 45 61.59 30.12 -50.86
CA SER A 45 60.45 29.40 -51.44
C SER A 45 60.74 27.90 -51.61
N ASN A 46 61.92 27.56 -52.14
CA ASN A 46 62.34 26.17 -52.31
C ASN A 46 62.57 25.46 -50.97
N ALA A 47 63.17 26.14 -49.99
CA ALA A 47 63.35 25.61 -48.64
C ALA A 47 62.00 25.33 -47.97
N LEU A 48 61.04 26.26 -48.05
CA LEU A 48 59.68 26.10 -47.56
C LEU A 48 58.98 24.91 -48.22
N ARG A 49 59.08 24.76 -49.55
CA ARG A 49 58.46 23.63 -50.26
C ARG A 49 59.02 22.30 -49.78
N SER A 50 60.33 22.20 -49.59
CA SER A 50 60.99 21.01 -49.04
C SER A 50 60.51 20.70 -47.62
N ALA A 51 60.40 21.71 -46.75
CA ALA A 51 59.93 21.55 -45.38
C ALA A 51 58.45 21.12 -45.29
N LEU A 52 57.59 21.71 -46.13
CA LEU A 52 56.16 21.38 -46.20
C LEU A 52 55.93 19.95 -46.72
N ASN A 53 56.71 19.51 -47.72
CA ASN A 53 56.65 18.13 -48.23
C ASN A 53 57.04 17.10 -47.18
N LYS A 54 58.07 17.38 -46.36
CA LYS A 54 58.47 16.51 -45.24
C LYS A 54 57.39 16.42 -44.15
N SER A 55 56.52 17.44 -44.08
CA SER A 55 55.46 17.57 -43.08
C SER A 55 54.07 17.24 -43.64
N ASN A 56 53.99 16.54 -44.78
CA ASN A 56 52.76 16.29 -45.55
C ASN A 56 51.62 15.60 -44.78
N ARG A 57 51.91 14.97 -43.64
CA ARG A 57 50.91 14.37 -42.74
C ARG A 57 50.07 15.42 -41.99
N LEU A 58 50.55 16.66 -41.88
CA LEU A 58 49.81 17.75 -41.28
C LEU A 58 48.93 18.44 -42.32
N LYS A 59 47.64 18.57 -42.02
CA LYS A 59 46.69 19.30 -42.89
C LYS A 59 47.14 20.76 -43.13
N SER A 60 47.74 21.39 -42.13
CA SER A 60 48.34 22.73 -42.21
C SER A 60 49.44 22.81 -43.26
N ALA A 61 50.35 21.83 -43.29
CA ALA A 61 51.43 21.80 -44.26
C ALA A 61 50.91 21.59 -45.70
N SER A 62 49.87 20.77 -45.86
CA SER A 62 49.21 20.59 -47.17
C SER A 62 48.54 21.88 -47.65
N ALA A 63 47.79 22.59 -46.79
CA ALA A 63 47.13 23.83 -47.14
C ALA A 63 48.14 24.97 -47.42
N LEU A 64 49.17 25.13 -46.57
CA LEU A 64 50.27 26.07 -46.82
C LEU A 64 51.03 25.75 -48.11
N GLY A 65 51.22 24.45 -48.42
CA GLY A 65 51.83 24.01 -49.66
C GLY A 65 51.04 24.45 -50.89
N LYS A 66 49.71 24.30 -50.86
CA LYS A 66 48.82 24.77 -51.94
C LYS A 66 48.84 26.30 -52.07
N LEU A 67 48.85 27.03 -50.95
CA LEU A 67 48.95 28.49 -50.96
C LEU A 67 50.30 28.97 -51.52
N LEU A 68 51.40 28.31 -51.14
CA LEU A 68 52.73 28.59 -51.69
C LEU A 68 52.77 28.34 -53.20
N ASP A 69 52.22 27.22 -53.68
CA ASP A 69 52.15 26.92 -55.11
C ASP A 69 51.32 27.97 -55.86
N PHE A 70 50.21 28.42 -55.29
CA PHE A 70 49.39 29.49 -55.86
C PHE A 70 50.19 30.78 -56.04
N LEU A 71 50.90 31.24 -54.99
CA LEU A 71 51.70 32.46 -55.04
C LEU A 71 52.90 32.33 -56.01
N ARG A 72 53.49 31.13 -56.12
CA ARG A 72 54.58 30.85 -57.07
C ARG A 72 54.11 30.87 -58.51
N ASN A 73 52.97 30.24 -58.80
CA ASN A 73 52.42 30.16 -60.16
C ASN A 73 52.04 31.54 -60.73
N ARG A 74 51.80 32.52 -59.86
CA ARG A 74 51.54 33.93 -60.22
C ARG A 74 52.78 34.83 -60.11
N GLU A 75 53.95 34.25 -59.84
CA GLU A 75 55.21 34.96 -59.58
C GLU A 75 55.20 35.94 -58.38
N LEU A 76 54.11 36.00 -57.62
CA LEU A 76 53.92 36.90 -56.48
C LEU A 76 54.90 36.61 -55.33
N PHE A 77 55.19 35.33 -55.05
CA PHE A 77 56.08 34.98 -53.93
C PHE A 77 57.51 35.48 -54.14
N THR A 78 57.98 35.52 -55.38
CA THR A 78 59.36 35.87 -55.75
C THR A 78 59.54 37.34 -56.10
N ASP A 79 58.46 38.13 -56.08
CA ASP A 79 58.46 39.55 -56.37
C ASP A 79 58.74 40.38 -55.08
N PRO A 80 59.87 41.09 -54.99
CA PRO A 80 60.17 41.96 -53.84
C PRO A 80 59.15 43.08 -53.63
N ASP A 81 58.59 43.64 -54.72
CA ASP A 81 57.67 44.77 -54.66
C ASP A 81 56.32 44.34 -54.07
N PHE A 82 55.89 43.11 -54.38
CA PHE A 82 54.71 42.49 -53.74
C PHE A 82 54.82 42.49 -52.21
N TRP A 83 55.96 42.06 -51.66
CA TRP A 83 56.15 41.99 -50.20
C TRP A 83 56.33 43.37 -49.54
N ALA A 84 56.96 44.32 -50.24
CA ALA A 84 57.07 45.71 -49.78
C ALA A 84 55.69 46.38 -49.66
N ASP A 85 54.82 46.13 -50.64
CA ASP A 85 53.46 46.67 -50.67
C ASP A 85 52.44 45.84 -49.85
N PHE A 86 52.78 44.60 -49.48
CA PHE A 86 51.82 43.62 -48.95
C PHE A 86 51.06 44.15 -47.73
N GLN A 87 51.77 44.76 -46.77
CA GLN A 87 51.13 45.28 -45.55
C GLN A 87 50.18 46.44 -45.84
N SER A 88 50.53 47.34 -46.76
CA SER A 88 49.67 48.44 -47.19
C SER A 88 48.44 47.92 -47.93
N ARG A 89 48.61 46.95 -48.84
CA ARG A 89 47.50 46.30 -49.56
C ARG A 89 46.57 45.54 -48.63
N ARG A 90 47.14 44.86 -47.63
CA ARG A 90 46.38 44.16 -46.57
C ARG A 90 45.60 45.13 -45.70
N ALA A 91 46.19 46.24 -45.27
CA ALA A 91 45.49 47.26 -44.49
C ALA A 91 44.33 47.89 -45.29
N ALA A 92 44.55 48.17 -46.58
CA ALA A 92 43.50 48.67 -47.47
C ALA A 92 42.37 47.65 -47.68
N ASP A 93 42.71 46.37 -47.83
CA ASP A 93 41.71 45.29 -47.94
C ASP A 93 40.93 45.09 -46.63
N GLN A 94 41.61 45.13 -45.48
CA GLN A 94 40.96 45.08 -44.16
C GLN A 94 40.00 46.27 -43.96
N GLN A 95 40.40 47.49 -44.32
CA GLN A 95 39.53 48.66 -44.25
C GLN A 95 38.32 48.52 -45.19
N ARG A 96 38.53 48.02 -46.41
CA ARG A 96 37.45 47.78 -47.37
C ARG A 96 36.46 46.74 -46.86
N ARG A 97 36.96 45.63 -46.30
CA ARG A 97 36.14 44.58 -45.67
C ARG A 97 35.43 45.08 -44.42
N LEU A 98 36.05 45.97 -43.63
CA LEU A 98 35.41 46.59 -42.47
C LEU A 98 34.27 47.51 -42.91
N MET A 99 34.46 48.31 -43.94
CA MET A 99 33.37 49.15 -44.49
C MET A 99 32.25 48.30 -45.09
N SER A 100 32.59 47.18 -45.75
CA SER A 100 31.60 46.18 -46.18
C SER A 100 30.86 45.58 -44.99
N ALA A 101 31.58 45.22 -43.92
CA ALA A 101 31.01 44.69 -42.69
C ALA A 101 30.02 45.66 -42.06
N VAL A 102 30.40 46.94 -41.97
CA VAL A 102 29.55 48.01 -41.44
C VAL A 102 28.30 48.16 -42.30
N SER A 103 28.43 48.19 -43.63
CA SER A 103 27.29 48.26 -44.55
C SER A 103 26.36 47.05 -44.42
N ASP A 104 26.91 45.84 -44.34
CA ASP A 104 26.14 44.60 -44.17
C ASP A 104 25.42 44.62 -42.81
N LEU A 105 26.12 45.00 -41.74
CA LEU A 105 25.56 45.12 -40.40
C LEU A 105 24.47 46.21 -40.30
N GLU A 106 24.59 47.31 -41.02
CA GLU A 106 23.55 48.35 -41.07
C GLU A 106 22.25 47.81 -41.68
N SER A 107 22.35 46.90 -42.65
CA SER A 107 21.20 46.25 -43.26
C SER A 107 20.61 45.14 -42.37
N GLU A 108 21.46 44.36 -41.71
CA GLU A 108 21.05 43.18 -40.92
C GLU A 108 20.65 43.52 -39.47
N THR A 109 21.20 44.60 -38.92
CA THR A 109 21.04 44.97 -37.51
C THR A 109 20.41 46.35 -37.40
N PRO A 110 19.09 46.48 -37.65
CA PRO A 110 18.42 47.78 -37.68
C PRO A 110 18.39 48.52 -36.33
N LEU A 111 18.67 47.82 -35.23
CA LEU A 111 18.87 48.43 -33.90
C LEU A 111 20.27 49.05 -33.71
N ARG A 112 21.21 48.81 -34.62
CA ARG A 112 22.63 49.21 -34.53
C ARG A 112 23.28 48.79 -33.21
N THR A 113 22.96 47.60 -32.70
CA THR A 113 23.50 47.10 -31.43
C THR A 113 23.91 45.64 -31.54
N LEU A 114 25.05 45.30 -30.97
CA LEU A 114 25.63 43.97 -31.04
C LEU A 114 26.20 43.56 -29.70
N SER A 115 26.05 42.28 -29.35
CA SER A 115 26.84 41.68 -28.28
C SER A 115 28.31 41.56 -28.71
N ARG A 116 29.24 41.55 -27.77
CA ARG A 116 30.68 41.45 -28.05
C ARG A 116 31.02 40.18 -28.82
N GLY A 117 30.39 39.07 -28.44
CA GLY A 117 30.49 37.79 -29.13
C GLY A 117 29.95 37.84 -30.56
N GLN A 118 28.82 38.53 -30.80
CA GLN A 118 28.31 38.74 -32.16
C GLN A 118 29.28 39.54 -33.01
N ALA A 119 29.74 40.67 -32.51
CA ALA A 119 30.64 41.54 -33.24
C ALA A 119 31.93 40.79 -33.63
N LEU A 120 32.52 40.02 -32.68
CA LEU A 120 33.67 39.16 -32.97
C LEU A 120 33.39 38.13 -34.07
N ARG A 121 32.25 37.40 -33.99
CA ARG A 121 31.91 36.38 -35.00
C ARG A 121 31.65 36.98 -36.38
N ARG A 122 31.04 38.16 -36.46
CA ARG A 122 30.74 38.84 -37.73
C ARG A 122 32.00 39.41 -38.37
N LEU A 123 32.88 40.02 -37.58
CA LEU A 123 34.20 40.45 -38.04
C LEU A 123 35.03 39.24 -38.53
N ALA A 124 35.03 38.15 -37.77
CA ALA A 124 35.68 36.89 -38.15
C ALA A 124 35.16 36.32 -39.48
N ALA A 125 33.84 36.32 -39.70
CA ALA A 125 33.23 35.81 -40.93
C ALA A 125 33.74 36.53 -42.20
N LEU A 126 34.10 37.81 -42.05
CA LEU A 126 34.62 38.67 -43.10
C LEU A 126 36.16 38.68 -43.18
N GLY A 127 36.84 37.84 -42.39
CA GLY A 127 38.30 37.72 -42.38
C GLY A 127 39.01 38.82 -41.57
N LEU A 128 38.28 39.49 -40.68
CA LEU A 128 38.79 40.52 -39.76
C LEU A 128 39.02 39.94 -38.36
N ASP A 129 39.54 38.71 -38.30
CA ASP A 129 39.86 38.02 -37.06
C ASP A 129 40.89 38.83 -36.25
N GLY A 130 40.58 39.10 -34.97
CA GLY A 130 41.49 39.77 -34.03
C GLY A 130 41.35 41.30 -33.96
N LEU A 131 40.46 41.92 -34.73
CA LEU A 131 40.10 43.33 -34.52
C LEU A 131 39.26 43.51 -33.24
N ASP A 132 39.45 44.63 -32.55
CA ASP A 132 38.62 45.00 -31.41
C ASP A 132 37.20 45.39 -31.89
N PRO A 133 36.15 44.69 -31.44
CA PRO A 133 34.76 45.04 -31.72
C PRO A 133 34.38 46.49 -31.43
N SER A 134 35.07 47.15 -30.49
CA SER A 134 34.81 48.56 -30.14
C SER A 134 34.96 49.52 -31.33
N LEU A 135 35.71 49.13 -32.37
CA LEU A 135 35.83 49.90 -33.61
C LEU A 135 34.48 50.10 -34.31
N LEU A 136 33.53 49.17 -34.18
CA LEU A 136 32.18 49.33 -34.72
C LEU A 136 31.42 50.50 -34.09
N SER A 137 31.77 50.91 -32.86
CA SER A 137 31.19 52.08 -32.20
C SER A 137 31.58 53.40 -32.86
N GLN A 138 32.73 53.46 -33.53
CA GLN A 138 33.10 54.62 -34.36
C GLN A 138 32.16 54.78 -35.57
N HIS A 139 31.49 53.69 -35.96
CA HIS A 139 30.50 53.64 -37.04
C HIS A 139 29.05 53.61 -36.53
N GLY A 140 28.82 53.98 -35.26
CA GLY A 140 27.49 54.15 -34.70
C GLY A 140 26.81 52.86 -34.21
N PHE A 141 27.56 51.77 -34.01
CA PHE A 141 27.05 50.55 -33.36
C PHE A 141 27.34 50.54 -31.85
N ALA A 142 26.34 50.28 -31.03
CA ALA A 142 26.57 50.03 -29.60
C ALA A 142 26.98 48.56 -29.38
N VAL A 143 28.21 48.35 -28.89
CA VAL A 143 28.72 47.02 -28.55
C VAL A 143 28.64 46.82 -27.04
N PHE A 144 28.02 45.72 -26.60
CA PHE A 144 27.80 45.42 -25.18
C PHE A 144 28.22 43.99 -24.82
N ASP A 145 28.41 43.70 -23.53
CA ASP A 145 28.77 42.36 -23.08
C ASP A 145 27.65 41.33 -23.33
N ASP A 146 28.04 40.09 -23.63
CA ASP A 146 27.11 39.02 -23.99
C ASP A 146 26.10 38.75 -22.86
N LEU A 147 24.83 39.05 -23.13
CA LEU A 147 23.75 38.75 -22.21
C LEU A 147 23.37 37.27 -22.28
N ARG A 148 23.32 36.62 -21.13
CA ARG A 148 22.88 35.22 -21.04
C ARG A 148 21.37 35.12 -20.90
N PRO A 149 20.73 34.09 -21.49
CA PRO A 149 19.34 33.79 -21.21
C PRO A 149 19.10 33.62 -19.69
N PRO A 150 17.92 34.04 -19.18
CA PRO A 150 17.59 33.87 -17.78
C PRO A 150 17.52 32.39 -17.39
N VAL A 151 17.97 32.07 -16.18
CA VAL A 151 17.91 30.70 -15.63
C VAL A 151 16.47 30.37 -15.21
N GLU A 152 15.94 29.27 -15.72
CA GLU A 152 14.50 28.93 -15.64
C GLU A 152 13.97 28.75 -14.20
N GLY A 153 14.84 28.44 -13.24
CA GLY A 153 14.48 28.07 -11.86
C GLY A 153 13.71 29.13 -11.07
N GLU A 154 13.99 30.43 -11.28
CA GLU A 154 13.37 31.51 -10.49
C GLU A 154 11.99 31.92 -11.02
N LEU A 155 11.80 31.96 -12.36
CA LEU A 155 10.49 32.24 -12.95
C LEU A 155 9.50 31.10 -12.80
N SER A 156 9.96 29.84 -12.80
CA SER A 156 9.09 28.66 -12.77
C SER A 156 8.10 28.67 -11.61
N ARG A 157 8.51 29.19 -10.44
CA ARG A 157 7.64 29.33 -9.26
C ARG A 157 6.60 30.45 -9.40
N LEU A 158 6.92 31.48 -10.19
CA LEU A 158 6.09 32.67 -10.39
C LEU A 158 5.24 32.58 -11.66
N ARG A 159 5.47 31.61 -12.56
CA ARG A 159 4.74 31.46 -13.83
C ARG A 159 3.23 31.38 -13.64
N SER A 160 2.77 30.63 -12.63
CA SER A 160 1.34 30.44 -12.36
C SER A 160 0.62 31.72 -11.90
N THR A 161 1.33 32.66 -11.28
CA THR A 161 0.78 33.94 -10.82
C THR A 161 1.07 35.09 -11.80
N TRP A 162 2.21 35.07 -12.49
CA TRP A 162 2.59 36.06 -13.51
C TRP A 162 1.81 35.88 -14.81
N GLY A 163 1.58 34.65 -15.26
CA GLY A 163 0.87 34.35 -16.51
C GLY A 163 -0.49 35.05 -16.60
N PRO A 164 -1.39 34.89 -15.62
CA PRO A 164 -2.69 35.57 -15.61
C PRO A 164 -2.58 37.11 -15.66
N VAL A 165 -1.65 37.70 -14.91
CA VAL A 165 -1.41 39.15 -14.94
C VAL A 165 -0.97 39.60 -16.33
N ARG A 166 0.01 38.91 -16.92
CA ARG A 166 0.56 39.23 -18.25
C ARG A 166 -0.49 39.07 -19.35
N ASP A 167 -1.21 37.95 -19.34
CA ASP A 167 -2.05 37.53 -20.46
C ASP A 167 -3.44 38.17 -20.41
N LYS A 168 -4.00 38.43 -19.21
CA LYS A 168 -5.35 38.99 -19.05
C LYS A 168 -5.36 40.48 -18.74
N HIS A 169 -4.33 40.99 -18.05
CA HIS A 169 -4.30 42.35 -17.50
C HIS A 169 -3.09 43.15 -18.00
N GLY A 170 -2.55 42.78 -19.17
CA GLY A 170 -1.38 43.44 -19.77
C GLY A 170 -1.62 44.91 -20.17
N SER A 171 -2.87 45.35 -20.25
CA SER A 171 -3.22 46.78 -20.40
C SER A 171 -3.09 47.56 -19.10
N ASP A 172 -3.45 46.95 -17.97
CA ASP A 172 -3.40 47.57 -16.64
C ASP A 172 -1.97 47.56 -16.08
N TYR A 173 -1.24 46.46 -16.33
CA TYR A 173 0.14 46.27 -15.90
C TYR A 173 1.02 45.88 -17.10
N PRO A 174 1.43 46.86 -17.93
CA PRO A 174 2.22 46.60 -19.14
C PRO A 174 3.53 45.86 -18.90
N THR A 175 4.16 46.05 -17.75
CA THR A 175 5.41 45.37 -17.37
C THR A 175 5.40 45.02 -15.91
N VAL A 176 6.26 44.07 -15.51
CA VAL A 176 6.46 43.71 -14.11
C VAL A 176 6.80 44.91 -13.23
N PHE A 177 7.47 45.93 -13.78
CA PHE A 177 7.80 47.16 -13.06
C PHE A 177 6.56 47.92 -12.59
N HIS A 178 5.46 47.88 -13.33
CA HIS A 178 4.19 48.50 -12.91
C HIS A 178 3.66 47.89 -11.62
N LEU A 179 3.94 46.61 -11.38
CA LEU A 179 3.60 45.94 -10.14
C LEU A 179 4.65 46.18 -9.06
N MET A 180 5.94 46.07 -9.39
CA MET A 180 7.03 46.21 -8.40
C MET A 180 7.06 47.59 -7.74
N VAL A 181 6.64 48.63 -8.47
CA VAL A 181 6.56 50.00 -7.97
C VAL A 181 5.15 50.55 -7.90
N LEU A 182 4.12 49.69 -7.82
CA LEU A 182 2.71 50.10 -7.70
C LEU A 182 2.46 51.04 -6.51
N GLY A 183 3.25 50.89 -5.43
CA GLY A 183 3.20 51.78 -4.27
C GLY A 183 3.82 53.18 -4.49
N ARG A 184 4.49 53.43 -5.62
CA ARG A 184 5.05 54.75 -5.96
C ARG A 184 3.99 55.61 -6.64
N GLN A 185 4.09 56.93 -6.49
CA GLN A 185 3.07 57.88 -6.99
C GLN A 185 3.03 58.02 -8.52
N ASN A 186 4.06 57.56 -9.24
CA ASN A 186 4.19 57.73 -10.69
C ASN A 186 4.39 56.36 -11.37
N PRO A 187 3.90 56.20 -12.61
CA PRO A 187 4.14 54.99 -13.39
C PRO A 187 5.66 54.78 -13.63
N PRO A 188 6.09 53.52 -13.88
CA PRO A 188 7.49 53.24 -14.12
C PRO A 188 7.96 53.89 -15.42
N VAL A 189 9.03 54.67 -15.32
CA VAL A 189 9.72 55.31 -16.46
C VAL A 189 11.20 55.01 -16.33
N LYS A 190 11.86 54.67 -17.45
CA LYS A 190 13.28 54.29 -17.51
C LYS A 190 13.64 53.21 -16.48
N ALA A 191 12.87 52.11 -16.50
CA ALA A 191 13.17 50.93 -15.70
C ALA A 191 14.39 50.19 -16.24
N ARG A 192 15.28 49.74 -15.36
CA ARG A 192 16.47 48.96 -15.68
C ARG A 192 16.43 47.63 -14.95
N CYS A 193 16.91 46.58 -15.61
CA CYS A 193 16.98 45.22 -15.07
C CYS A 193 18.22 44.42 -15.53
N VAL A 194 18.98 44.91 -16.51
CA VAL A 194 20.13 44.17 -17.06
C VAL A 194 21.34 44.21 -16.12
N ASP A 195 21.78 45.41 -15.74
CA ASP A 195 22.95 45.59 -14.85
C ASP A 195 22.54 45.93 -13.41
N GLU A 196 21.37 46.55 -13.25
CA GLU A 196 20.80 46.97 -11.96
C GLU A 196 19.28 46.86 -11.99
N LEU A 197 18.63 46.85 -10.82
CA LEU A 197 17.18 46.96 -10.71
C LEU A 197 16.78 48.36 -10.23
N SER A 198 16.40 49.23 -11.16
CA SER A 198 16.00 50.60 -10.84
C SER A 198 14.81 51.05 -11.69
N VAL A 199 14.03 52.02 -11.17
CA VAL A 199 12.94 52.68 -11.90
C VAL A 199 13.06 54.17 -11.66
N GLY A 200 13.18 54.96 -12.74
CA GLY A 200 13.39 56.41 -12.67
C GLY A 200 14.69 56.78 -11.94
N GLY A 201 15.73 55.94 -12.04
CA GLY A 201 17.01 56.10 -11.35
C GLY A 201 16.98 55.79 -9.85
N LYS A 202 15.85 55.32 -9.31
CA LYS A 202 15.74 54.88 -7.91
C LYS A 202 15.76 53.35 -7.83
N PRO A 203 16.57 52.73 -6.96
CA PRO A 203 16.61 51.28 -6.82
C PRO A 203 15.25 50.75 -6.39
N VAL A 204 14.86 49.57 -6.87
CA VAL A 204 13.66 48.87 -6.40
C VAL A 204 14.08 47.86 -5.33
N THR A 205 13.47 47.97 -4.16
CA THR A 205 13.83 47.19 -2.96
C THR A 205 12.68 46.27 -2.54
N SER A 206 12.95 45.33 -1.63
CA SER A 206 11.89 44.50 -1.02
C SER A 206 10.80 45.35 -0.36
N THR A 207 11.15 46.50 0.22
CA THR A 207 10.21 47.48 0.77
C THR A 207 9.22 47.99 -0.27
N ASP A 208 9.66 48.23 -1.51
CA ASP A 208 8.78 48.65 -2.61
C ASP A 208 7.78 47.53 -2.95
N ILE A 209 8.21 46.27 -2.91
CA ILE A 209 7.33 45.11 -3.15
C ILE A 209 6.28 44.98 -2.04
N GLU A 210 6.67 45.19 -0.77
CA GLU A 210 5.74 45.16 0.35
C GLU A 210 4.71 46.29 0.28
N GLN A 211 5.15 47.51 -0.07
CA GLN A 211 4.28 48.65 -0.29
C GLN A 211 3.31 48.41 -1.45
N SER A 212 3.81 47.86 -2.56
CA SER A 212 3.00 47.52 -3.73
C SER A 212 1.95 46.45 -3.43
N HIS A 213 2.31 45.41 -2.67
CA HIS A 213 1.37 44.40 -2.21
C HIS A 213 0.29 45.00 -1.29
N ALA A 214 0.69 45.85 -0.34
CA ALA A 214 -0.25 46.54 0.55
C ALA A 214 -1.20 47.48 -0.21
N GLN A 215 -0.70 48.15 -1.26
CA GLN A 215 -1.47 49.02 -2.12
C GLN A 215 -2.49 48.21 -2.96
N ALA A 216 -2.09 47.06 -3.50
CA ALA A 216 -2.99 46.18 -4.23
C ALA A 216 -4.17 45.71 -3.33
N LEU A 217 -3.91 45.32 -2.08
CA LEU A 217 -4.95 44.91 -1.13
C LEU A 217 -5.93 46.02 -0.71
N ARG A 218 -5.54 47.30 -0.84
CA ARG A 218 -6.38 48.46 -0.49
C ARG A 218 -7.19 48.99 -1.67
N THR A 219 -6.84 48.61 -2.89
CA THR A 219 -7.48 49.10 -4.11
C THR A 219 -8.81 48.36 -4.32
N ARG A 220 -9.80 49.03 -4.91
CA ARG A 220 -11.14 48.47 -5.16
C ARG A 220 -11.04 47.11 -5.88
N ASP A 221 -11.85 46.16 -5.40
CA ASP A 221 -11.79 44.77 -5.84
C ASP A 221 -12.09 44.63 -7.33
N SER A 222 -11.10 44.14 -8.09
CA SER A 222 -11.19 43.82 -9.51
C SER A 222 -10.30 42.61 -9.78
N ASN A 223 -10.63 41.83 -10.82
CA ASN A 223 -9.84 40.65 -11.19
C ASN A 223 -8.35 41.00 -11.44
N ALA A 224 -8.08 42.18 -12.01
CA ALA A 224 -6.72 42.67 -12.25
C ALA A 224 -5.96 42.92 -10.94
N VAL A 225 -6.62 43.52 -9.94
CA VAL A 225 -6.04 43.80 -8.62
C VAL A 225 -5.81 42.50 -7.84
N GLN A 226 -6.73 41.53 -7.93
CA GLN A 226 -6.58 40.22 -7.28
C GLN A 226 -5.40 39.42 -7.85
N ASP A 227 -5.26 39.36 -9.18
CA ASP A 227 -4.15 38.64 -9.81
C ASP A 227 -2.81 39.35 -9.55
N ALA A 228 -2.80 40.69 -9.57
CA ALA A 228 -1.65 41.50 -9.17
C ALA A 228 -1.25 41.25 -7.69
N ALA A 229 -2.22 41.18 -6.78
CA ALA A 229 -1.97 40.90 -5.36
C ALA A 229 -1.38 39.50 -5.15
N LYS A 230 -1.89 38.47 -5.86
CA LYS A 230 -1.32 37.10 -5.82
C LYS A 230 0.13 37.07 -6.30
N PHE A 231 0.44 37.74 -7.42
CA PHE A 231 1.80 37.83 -7.92
C PHE A 231 2.72 38.57 -6.94
N LEU A 232 2.28 39.70 -6.40
CA LEU A 232 3.04 40.48 -5.42
C LEU A 232 3.23 39.74 -4.09
N ALA A 233 2.29 38.89 -3.68
CA ALA A 233 2.42 38.04 -2.49
C ALA A 233 3.57 37.02 -2.65
N GLU A 234 3.71 36.43 -3.84
CA GLU A 234 4.81 35.54 -4.16
C GLU A 234 6.14 36.30 -4.28
N LEU A 235 6.13 37.45 -4.96
CA LEU A 235 7.32 38.27 -5.15
C LEU A 235 7.84 38.82 -3.81
N LYS A 236 6.95 39.11 -2.85
CA LYS A 236 7.30 39.52 -1.48
C LYS A 236 8.13 38.48 -0.73
N ARG A 237 8.06 37.19 -1.11
CA ARG A 237 8.89 36.14 -0.50
C ARG A 237 10.35 36.22 -0.95
N VAL A 238 10.64 36.94 -2.03
CA VAL A 238 11.99 37.20 -2.51
C VAL A 238 12.59 38.39 -1.75
N ARG A 239 13.57 38.11 -0.89
CA ARG A 239 14.24 39.13 -0.08
C ARG A 239 15.55 39.66 -0.68
N ASP A 240 16.10 38.94 -1.65
CA ASP A 240 17.37 39.30 -2.31
C ASP A 240 17.12 40.25 -3.49
N PRO A 241 17.71 41.46 -3.49
CA PRO A 241 17.58 42.41 -4.61
C PRO A 241 18.06 41.85 -5.95
N GLU A 242 19.06 40.97 -5.93
CA GLU A 242 19.62 40.37 -7.13
C GLU A 242 18.65 39.32 -7.75
N THR A 243 18.00 38.50 -6.94
CA THR A 243 16.87 37.65 -7.41
C THR A 243 15.71 38.50 -7.94
N LEU A 244 15.34 39.61 -7.29
CA LEU A 244 14.29 40.51 -7.82
C LEU A 244 14.68 41.07 -9.20
N ARG A 245 15.95 41.45 -9.38
CA ARG A 245 16.48 41.91 -10.66
C ARG A 245 16.39 40.81 -11.72
N ARG A 246 16.81 39.59 -11.39
CA ARG A 246 16.74 38.43 -12.30
C ARG A 246 15.31 38.09 -12.70
N VAL A 247 14.35 38.15 -11.77
CA VAL A 247 12.93 37.97 -12.08
C VAL A 247 12.46 39.05 -13.05
N ALA A 248 12.79 40.32 -12.78
CA ALA A 248 12.42 41.42 -13.67
C ALA A 248 13.00 41.24 -15.08
N PHE A 249 14.31 40.98 -15.18
CA PHE A 249 15.00 40.68 -16.43
C PHE A 249 14.35 39.51 -17.18
N ALA A 250 14.05 38.43 -16.47
CA ALA A 250 13.49 37.22 -17.08
C ALA A 250 12.07 37.44 -17.61
N THR A 251 11.22 38.21 -16.93
CA THR A 251 9.87 38.55 -17.45
C THR A 251 9.94 39.40 -18.73
N VAL A 252 10.87 40.36 -18.80
CA VAL A 252 11.10 41.19 -19.99
C VAL A 252 11.67 40.33 -21.13
N TRP A 253 12.60 39.44 -20.83
CA TRP A 253 13.16 38.48 -21.78
C TRP A 253 12.09 37.58 -22.40
N GLU A 254 11.19 37.00 -21.60
CA GLU A 254 10.10 36.17 -22.11
C GLU A 254 9.16 36.94 -23.02
N ARG A 255 8.82 38.18 -22.66
CA ARG A 255 7.98 39.06 -23.50
C ARG A 255 8.67 39.36 -24.83
N ALA A 256 9.94 39.74 -24.81
CA ALA A 256 10.71 39.98 -26.03
C ALA A 256 10.79 38.72 -26.92
N LYS A 257 11.01 37.55 -26.31
CA LYS A 257 11.04 36.26 -27.01
C LYS A 257 9.70 35.92 -27.65
N GLN A 258 8.61 36.12 -26.93
CA GLN A 258 7.26 35.90 -27.43
C GLN A 258 6.97 36.82 -28.64
N GLN A 259 7.21 38.12 -28.51
CA GLN A 259 6.94 39.10 -29.58
C GLN A 259 7.81 38.85 -30.83
N LEU A 260 9.09 38.51 -30.65
CA LEU A 260 9.96 38.14 -31.77
C LEU A 260 9.50 36.82 -32.43
N SER A 261 9.06 35.83 -31.64
CA SER A 261 8.55 34.56 -32.17
C SER A 261 7.26 34.71 -32.98
N GLN A 262 6.47 35.75 -32.68
CA GLN A 262 5.28 36.16 -33.43
C GLN A 262 5.62 36.94 -34.72
N GLY A 263 6.90 37.08 -35.06
CA GLY A 263 7.36 37.77 -36.28
C GLY A 263 7.35 39.29 -36.18
N ILE A 264 7.19 39.87 -34.99
CA ILE A 264 7.26 41.32 -34.80
C ILE A 264 8.72 41.79 -34.99
N PRO A 265 8.98 42.79 -35.86
CA PRO A 265 10.36 43.27 -36.10
C PRO A 265 11.04 43.79 -34.82
N SER A 266 12.33 43.48 -34.64
CA SER A 266 13.12 43.84 -33.45
C SER A 266 13.03 45.32 -33.05
N VAL A 267 12.99 46.24 -34.03
CA VAL A 267 12.84 47.68 -33.80
C VAL A 267 11.49 48.01 -33.13
N ARG A 268 10.41 47.34 -33.57
CA ARG A 268 9.07 47.54 -33.00
C ARG A 268 8.97 46.92 -31.61
N VAL A 269 9.59 45.76 -31.39
CA VAL A 269 9.68 45.14 -30.05
C VAL A 269 10.40 46.06 -29.07
N ALA A 270 11.58 46.56 -29.43
CA ALA A 270 12.36 47.48 -28.60
C ALA A 270 11.56 48.75 -28.27
N LYS A 271 10.94 49.39 -29.27
CA LYS A 271 10.07 50.57 -29.05
C LYS A 271 8.88 50.25 -28.13
N GLY A 272 8.27 49.08 -28.28
CA GLY A 272 7.16 48.62 -27.43
C GLY A 272 7.59 48.38 -25.98
N LEU A 273 8.80 47.87 -25.75
CA LEU A 273 9.36 47.76 -24.40
C LEU A 273 9.63 49.14 -23.80
N CYS A 274 10.22 50.07 -24.56
CA CYS A 274 10.44 51.45 -24.12
C CYS A 274 9.13 52.16 -23.78
N SER A 275 8.09 52.04 -24.63
CA SER A 275 6.79 52.65 -24.38
C SER A 275 6.08 52.06 -23.16
N SER A 276 6.46 50.85 -22.74
CA SER A 276 6.00 50.20 -21.52
C SER A 276 6.87 50.48 -20.27
N GLY A 277 7.77 51.48 -20.38
CA GLY A 277 8.51 52.04 -19.25
C GLY A 277 9.95 51.55 -19.09
N LEU A 278 10.44 50.63 -19.94
CA LEU A 278 11.83 50.15 -19.90
C LEU A 278 12.81 51.20 -20.44
N ASP A 279 14.03 51.25 -19.89
CA ASP A 279 15.12 52.06 -20.42
C ASP A 279 15.52 51.59 -21.83
N GLU A 280 15.80 52.55 -22.71
CA GLU A 280 16.12 52.28 -24.11
C GLU A 280 17.33 51.37 -24.29
N LEU A 281 18.36 51.53 -23.45
CA LEU A 281 19.55 50.72 -23.51
C LEU A 281 19.25 49.25 -23.17
N ASP A 282 18.50 49.01 -22.10
CA ASP A 282 18.12 47.66 -21.67
C ASP A 282 17.17 47.00 -22.67
N ALA A 283 16.21 47.76 -23.22
CA ALA A 283 15.29 47.28 -24.24
C ALA A 283 16.03 46.75 -25.47
N VAL A 284 16.96 47.55 -25.98
CA VAL A 284 17.71 47.20 -27.19
C VAL A 284 18.68 46.05 -26.94
N ARG A 285 19.39 46.04 -25.80
CA ARG A 285 20.29 44.93 -25.41
C ARG A 285 19.53 43.60 -25.28
N ILE A 286 18.38 43.60 -24.61
CA ILE A 286 17.56 42.39 -24.43
C ILE A 286 17.05 41.88 -25.78
N VAL A 287 16.47 42.75 -26.61
CA VAL A 287 15.93 42.35 -27.91
C VAL A 287 17.02 41.81 -28.83
N ALA A 288 18.19 42.45 -28.87
CA ALA A 288 19.33 41.98 -29.64
C ALA A 288 19.82 40.60 -29.17
N ALA A 289 19.92 40.38 -27.85
CA ALA A 289 20.33 39.11 -27.26
C ALA A 289 19.30 38.00 -27.46
N VAL A 290 18.00 38.30 -27.39
CA VAL A 290 16.92 37.32 -27.63
C VAL A 290 16.86 36.91 -29.09
N ALA A 291 16.97 37.86 -30.01
CA ALA A 291 17.05 37.58 -31.44
C ALA A 291 18.26 36.67 -31.76
N GLU A 292 19.37 36.84 -31.05
CA GLU A 292 20.55 35.98 -31.15
C GLU A 292 20.36 34.58 -30.57
N ALA A 293 19.78 34.47 -29.38
CA ALA A 293 19.57 33.19 -28.71
C ALA A 293 18.62 32.28 -29.52
N GLY A 294 17.73 32.87 -30.32
CA GLY A 294 16.93 32.15 -31.33
C GLY A 294 17.75 31.62 -32.53
N ASN A 295 18.97 32.11 -32.72
CA ASN A 295 19.89 31.85 -33.84
C ASN A 295 21.17 31.09 -33.42
N GLY A 296 21.14 30.31 -32.32
CA GLY A 296 22.30 29.57 -31.80
C GLY A 296 22.89 28.52 -32.77
N PRO A 297 24.09 27.94 -32.47
CA PRO A 297 24.90 27.15 -33.43
C PRO A 297 24.32 25.79 -33.87
N GLY A 298 23.08 25.48 -33.51
CA GLY A 298 22.32 24.32 -33.97
C GLY A 298 21.07 24.69 -34.75
N ASN A 299 20.83 25.97 -35.02
CA ASN A 299 19.70 26.44 -35.82
C ASN A 299 20.21 27.44 -36.86
N SER A 300 20.88 26.92 -37.88
CA SER A 300 21.22 27.68 -39.08
C SER A 300 19.94 28.12 -39.77
N GLY A 301 19.64 29.41 -39.66
CA GLY A 301 18.57 30.07 -40.39
C GLY A 301 18.74 29.97 -41.90
N VAL A 302 17.59 29.93 -42.58
CA VAL A 302 17.37 30.29 -43.99
C VAL A 302 18.10 29.37 -44.99
N GLY A 303 17.80 28.07 -44.88
CA GLY A 303 18.02 27.09 -45.93
C GLY A 303 16.74 26.29 -46.21
N VAL A 304 16.82 25.37 -47.18
CA VAL A 304 15.74 24.43 -47.54
C VAL A 304 15.20 23.65 -46.33
N GLU A 305 16.04 23.40 -45.30
CA GLU A 305 15.64 22.76 -44.05
C GLU A 305 14.63 23.56 -43.21
N ALA A 306 14.74 24.89 -43.17
CA ALA A 306 13.78 25.72 -42.44
C ALA A 306 12.38 25.65 -43.07
N VAL A 307 12.31 25.47 -44.40
CA VAL A 307 11.06 25.23 -45.13
C VAL A 307 10.53 23.82 -44.82
N ARG A 308 11.40 22.80 -44.74
CA ARG A 308 11.00 21.44 -44.34
C ARG A 308 10.45 21.41 -42.91
N GLU A 309 11.11 22.09 -41.98
CA GLU A 309 10.68 22.19 -40.59
C GLU A 309 9.34 22.91 -40.47
N ALA A 310 9.16 24.06 -41.14
CA ALA A 310 7.89 24.77 -41.15
C ALA A 310 6.75 23.90 -41.71
N LEU A 311 7.01 23.11 -42.76
CA LEU A 311 6.04 22.14 -43.28
C LEU A 311 5.77 21.00 -42.28
N ALA A 312 6.79 20.47 -41.61
CA ALA A 312 6.63 19.42 -40.60
C ALA A 312 5.79 19.90 -39.41
N GLN A 313 5.91 21.17 -39.03
CA GLN A 313 5.12 21.80 -37.97
C GLN A 313 3.70 22.22 -38.41
N GLY A 314 3.32 21.96 -39.67
CA GLY A 314 2.02 22.37 -40.20
C GLY A 314 1.87 23.90 -40.28
N LYS A 315 2.92 24.63 -40.68
CA LYS A 315 2.92 26.10 -40.81
C LYS A 315 3.12 26.51 -42.27
N ASN A 316 2.12 26.25 -43.12
CA ASN A 316 2.25 26.38 -44.56
C ASN A 316 2.58 27.81 -45.03
N GLU A 317 1.98 28.85 -44.43
CA GLU A 317 2.27 30.25 -44.81
C GLU A 317 3.66 30.70 -44.38
N ARG A 318 4.16 30.16 -43.26
CA ARG A 318 5.55 30.37 -42.84
C ARG A 318 6.51 29.66 -43.78
N ALA A 319 6.20 28.44 -44.21
CA ALA A 319 7.00 27.71 -45.19
C ALA A 319 7.09 28.45 -46.53
N ARG A 320 5.97 28.97 -47.04
CA ARG A 320 5.93 29.80 -48.27
C ARG A 320 6.82 31.02 -48.16
N ARG A 321 6.62 31.86 -47.13
CA ARG A 321 7.44 33.07 -46.91
C ARG A 321 8.92 32.74 -46.75
N THR A 322 9.25 31.63 -46.09
CA THR A 322 10.63 31.18 -45.92
C THR A 322 11.24 30.76 -47.26
N LEU A 323 10.49 30.04 -48.11
CA LEU A 323 10.94 29.62 -49.44
C LEU A 323 11.13 30.80 -50.41
N GLU A 324 10.24 31.79 -50.36
CA GLU A 324 10.33 33.02 -51.16
C GLU A 324 11.53 33.88 -50.76
N ALA A 325 11.90 33.88 -49.47
CA ALA A 325 13.06 34.62 -48.97
C ALA A 325 14.42 33.94 -49.31
N LEU A 326 14.43 32.69 -49.78
CA LEU A 326 15.65 31.98 -50.17
C LEU A 326 16.20 32.51 -51.51
N LYS A 327 17.47 32.91 -51.53
CA LYS A 327 18.18 33.26 -52.79
C LYS A 327 18.34 32.02 -53.67
N GLU A 328 18.27 32.21 -54.99
CA GLU A 328 18.55 31.15 -55.97
C GLU A 328 19.99 30.63 -55.83
N ASP A 329 20.10 29.32 -55.59
CA ASP A 329 21.36 28.59 -55.51
C ASP A 329 21.26 27.38 -56.47
N PRO A 330 22.13 27.28 -57.49
CA PRO A 330 22.16 26.19 -58.46
C PRO A 330 22.18 24.78 -57.84
N GLN A 331 22.70 24.63 -56.62
CA GLN A 331 22.77 23.33 -55.94
C GLN A 331 21.45 22.91 -55.27
N THR A 332 20.51 23.84 -55.06
CA THR A 332 19.25 23.56 -54.33
C THR A 332 17.99 23.76 -55.17
N VAL A 333 18.12 24.04 -56.47
CA VAL A 333 16.99 24.35 -57.38
C VAL A 333 15.92 23.25 -57.40
N GLU A 334 16.32 21.98 -57.49
CA GLU A 334 15.38 20.86 -57.56
C GLU A 334 14.64 20.67 -56.22
N GLU A 335 15.36 20.73 -55.09
CA GLU A 335 14.77 20.63 -53.76
C GLU A 335 13.80 21.79 -53.48
N ARG A 336 14.13 23.01 -53.93
CA ARG A 336 13.23 24.17 -53.82
C ARG A 336 11.97 23.98 -54.66
N ARG A 337 12.07 23.39 -55.85
CA ARG A 337 10.92 23.11 -56.72
C ARG A 337 9.98 22.06 -56.11
N GLU A 338 10.55 21.01 -55.51
CA GLU A 338 9.78 20.00 -54.78
C GLU A 338 9.03 20.63 -53.60
N LEU A 339 9.72 21.44 -52.79
CA LEU A 339 9.09 22.12 -51.66
C LEU A 339 8.03 23.14 -52.09
N ALA A 340 8.26 23.89 -53.17
CA ALA A 340 7.25 24.78 -53.74
C ALA A 340 5.98 24.00 -54.12
N THR A 341 6.16 22.86 -54.79
CA THR A 341 5.04 21.98 -55.18
C THR A 341 4.25 21.51 -53.96
N ARG A 342 4.95 21.08 -52.91
CA ARG A 342 4.34 20.60 -51.66
C ARG A 342 3.60 21.70 -50.88
N ILE A 343 4.14 22.92 -50.86
CA ILE A 343 3.48 24.10 -50.26
C ILE A 343 2.19 24.42 -51.01
N GLU A 344 2.21 24.38 -52.34
CA GLU A 344 1.04 24.66 -53.18
C GLU A 344 -0.03 23.56 -53.12
N GLU A 345 0.37 22.29 -53.00
CA GLU A 345 -0.57 21.19 -52.74
C GLU A 345 -1.30 21.38 -51.41
N ARG A 346 -0.55 21.67 -50.34
CA ARG A 346 -1.13 21.96 -49.02
C ARG A 346 -2.01 23.21 -49.03
N ALA A 347 -1.63 24.25 -49.77
CA ALA A 347 -2.46 25.43 -49.92
C ALA A 347 -3.80 25.11 -50.62
N ARG A 348 -3.78 24.25 -51.64
CA ARG A 348 -5.00 23.74 -52.29
C ARG A 348 -5.86 22.91 -51.33
N ASP A 349 -5.24 22.08 -50.51
CA ASP A 349 -5.93 21.27 -49.51
C ASP A 349 -6.59 22.16 -48.43
N LYS A 350 -5.89 23.20 -47.96
CA LYS A 350 -6.43 24.21 -47.02
C LYS A 350 -7.61 24.95 -47.64
N ALA A 351 -7.49 25.39 -48.88
CA ALA A 351 -8.58 26.08 -49.59
C ALA A 351 -9.82 25.18 -49.76
N ARG A 352 -9.61 23.88 -50.06
CA ARG A 352 -10.70 22.91 -50.11
C ARG A 352 -11.37 22.72 -48.75
N ALA A 353 -10.59 22.63 -47.66
CA ALA A 353 -11.13 22.53 -46.31
C ALA A 353 -11.99 23.76 -45.94
N LEU A 354 -11.55 24.97 -46.30
CA LEU A 354 -12.33 26.20 -46.05
C LEU A 354 -13.62 26.27 -46.89
N SER A 355 -13.59 25.82 -48.14
CA SER A 355 -14.79 25.70 -48.98
C SER A 355 -15.80 24.66 -48.43
N ASP A 356 -15.29 23.52 -47.95
CA ASP A 356 -16.12 22.51 -47.29
C ASP A 356 -16.71 23.03 -45.97
N TYR A 357 -15.98 23.88 -45.24
CA TYR A 357 -16.48 24.59 -44.07
C TYR A 357 -17.66 25.51 -44.42
N GLU A 358 -17.55 26.34 -45.47
CA GLU A 358 -18.64 27.21 -45.91
C GLU A 358 -19.89 26.41 -46.33
N SER A 359 -19.66 25.28 -47.01
CA SER A 359 -20.72 24.35 -47.40
C SER A 359 -21.41 23.71 -46.18
N ALA A 360 -20.63 23.35 -45.14
CA ALA A 360 -21.16 22.80 -43.90
C ALA A 360 -21.95 23.85 -43.11
N MET A 361 -21.47 25.10 -43.05
CA MET A 361 -22.18 26.22 -42.41
C MET A 361 -23.53 26.51 -43.09
N THR A 362 -23.61 26.41 -44.42
CA THR A 362 -24.86 26.57 -45.17
C THR A 362 -25.90 25.50 -44.82
N ARG A 363 -25.44 24.32 -44.39
CA ARG A 363 -26.29 23.20 -43.96
C ARG A 363 -26.49 23.15 -42.44
N GLU A 364 -25.95 24.13 -41.71
CA GLU A 364 -25.92 24.17 -40.24
C GLU A 364 -25.25 22.93 -39.60
N ASP A 365 -24.35 22.26 -40.33
CA ASP A 365 -23.59 21.10 -39.82
C ASP A 365 -22.31 21.60 -39.12
N TYR A 366 -22.48 22.08 -37.87
CA TYR A 366 -21.39 22.61 -37.07
C TYR A 366 -20.31 21.58 -36.71
N ALA A 367 -20.64 20.29 -36.71
CA ALA A 367 -19.69 19.22 -36.46
C ALA A 367 -18.73 19.06 -37.64
N GLN A 368 -19.27 19.01 -38.86
CA GLN A 368 -18.48 19.01 -40.07
C GLN A 368 -17.69 20.32 -40.24
N ALA A 369 -18.32 21.48 -40.01
CA ALA A 369 -17.66 22.78 -40.06
C ALA A 369 -16.43 22.85 -39.13
N ARG A 370 -16.57 22.38 -37.89
CA ARG A 370 -15.48 22.29 -36.91
C ARG A 370 -14.35 21.40 -37.39
N SER A 371 -14.67 20.20 -37.90
CA SER A 371 -13.68 19.27 -38.45
C SER A 371 -12.90 19.90 -39.59
N ARG A 372 -13.56 20.64 -40.48
CA ARG A 372 -12.90 21.31 -41.62
C ARG A 372 -11.98 22.46 -41.22
N LEU A 373 -12.35 23.25 -40.21
CA LEU A 373 -11.45 24.26 -39.65
C LEU A 373 -10.24 23.62 -38.95
N GLN A 374 -10.42 22.48 -38.28
CA GLN A 374 -9.31 21.71 -37.71
C GLN A 374 -8.38 21.15 -38.78
N ASP A 375 -8.92 20.61 -39.89
CA ASP A 375 -8.13 20.17 -41.05
C ASP A 375 -7.29 21.35 -41.61
N ALA A 376 -7.89 22.55 -41.70
CA ALA A 376 -7.19 23.75 -42.15
C ALA A 376 -6.06 24.18 -41.19
N LEU A 377 -6.28 24.10 -39.87
CA LEU A 377 -5.26 24.39 -38.84
C LEU A 377 -4.15 23.34 -38.78
N GLN A 378 -4.42 22.08 -39.13
CA GLN A 378 -3.34 21.08 -39.27
C GLN A 378 -2.39 21.41 -40.42
N ILE A 379 -2.90 22.06 -41.47
CA ILE A 379 -2.10 22.51 -42.61
C ILE A 379 -1.35 23.79 -42.27
N ASP A 380 -2.01 24.72 -41.57
CA ASP A 380 -1.46 26.01 -41.17
C ASP A 380 -1.88 26.41 -39.75
N ALA A 381 -1.11 25.97 -38.77
CA ALA A 381 -1.40 26.07 -37.34
C ALA A 381 -1.32 27.50 -36.79
N ASP A 382 -0.66 28.41 -37.49
CA ASP A 382 -0.51 29.82 -37.08
C ASP A 382 -1.61 30.72 -37.71
N ASP A 383 -2.65 30.15 -38.34
CA ASP A 383 -3.74 30.92 -38.95
C ASP A 383 -4.79 31.37 -37.92
N SER A 384 -4.55 32.54 -37.34
CA SER A 384 -5.44 33.17 -36.36
C SER A 384 -6.87 33.39 -36.87
N ALA A 385 -7.06 33.60 -38.19
CA ALA A 385 -8.40 33.82 -38.72
C ALA A 385 -9.23 32.52 -38.68
N VAL A 386 -8.60 31.38 -38.99
CA VAL A 386 -9.23 30.06 -38.87
C VAL A 386 -9.46 29.68 -37.40
N GLU A 387 -8.55 30.06 -36.49
CA GLU A 387 -8.76 29.90 -35.04
C GLU A 387 -9.95 30.72 -34.53
N GLU A 388 -10.07 31.98 -34.95
CA GLU A 388 -11.21 32.84 -34.61
C GLU A 388 -12.53 32.25 -35.11
N LEU A 389 -12.57 31.73 -36.35
CA LEU A 389 -13.73 31.02 -36.88
C LEU A 389 -14.07 29.79 -36.02
N LEU A 390 -13.07 29.00 -35.62
CA LEU A 390 -13.26 27.81 -34.79
C LEU A 390 -13.81 28.15 -33.40
N VAL A 391 -13.37 29.27 -32.81
CA VAL A 391 -13.89 29.78 -31.54
C VAL A 391 -15.32 30.31 -31.71
N SER A 392 -15.64 30.92 -32.84
CA SER A 392 -17.00 31.43 -33.11
C SER A 392 -18.05 30.32 -33.27
N LEU A 393 -17.64 29.10 -33.63
CA LEU A 393 -18.56 27.98 -33.76
C LEU A 393 -19.19 27.59 -32.42
N PRO A 394 -20.49 27.22 -32.40
CA PRO A 394 -21.13 26.61 -31.24
C PRO A 394 -20.34 25.41 -30.73
N LEU A 395 -20.37 25.19 -29.41
CA LEU A 395 -19.78 23.99 -28.81
C LEU A 395 -20.47 22.72 -29.36
N PRO A 396 -19.78 21.56 -29.38
CA PRO A 396 -20.43 20.29 -29.71
C PRO A 396 -21.57 20.00 -28.73
N ALA A 397 -22.63 19.33 -29.20
CA ALA A 397 -23.70 18.88 -28.34
C ALA A 397 -23.16 17.89 -27.27
N PRO A 398 -23.46 18.10 -25.97
CA PRO A 398 -23.17 17.11 -24.94
C PRO A 398 -23.85 15.77 -25.21
N ARG A 399 -23.34 14.68 -24.65
CA ARG A 399 -23.96 13.35 -24.73
C ARG A 399 -24.43 12.93 -23.34
N PRO A 400 -25.68 13.24 -22.96
CA PRO A 400 -26.19 12.84 -21.67
C PRO A 400 -26.39 11.32 -21.59
N THR A 401 -26.18 10.80 -20.39
CA THR A 401 -26.48 9.43 -19.96
C THR A 401 -27.31 9.52 -18.70
N LEU A 402 -28.35 8.70 -18.62
CA LEU A 402 -29.36 8.77 -17.57
C LEU A 402 -29.29 7.54 -16.69
N ARG A 403 -29.34 7.75 -15.38
CA ARG A 403 -29.36 6.67 -14.39
C ARG A 403 -30.42 6.96 -13.33
N PRO A 404 -31.29 6.00 -13.01
CA PRO A 404 -32.16 6.15 -11.86
C PRO A 404 -31.33 6.04 -10.58
N THR A 405 -31.62 6.88 -9.60
CA THR A 405 -30.97 6.86 -8.27
C THR A 405 -32.03 6.77 -7.17
N GLU A 406 -31.58 6.62 -5.92
CA GLU A 406 -32.50 6.62 -4.77
C GLU A 406 -33.21 7.96 -4.56
N SER A 407 -32.64 9.04 -5.10
CA SER A 407 -33.08 10.41 -4.91
C SER A 407 -33.68 11.04 -6.17
N GLY A 408 -33.84 10.29 -7.27
CA GLY A 408 -34.42 10.80 -8.52
C GLY A 408 -33.72 10.24 -9.77
N VAL A 409 -33.46 11.11 -10.76
CA VAL A 409 -32.72 10.75 -11.98
C VAL A 409 -31.40 11.52 -12.04
N LEU A 410 -30.29 10.80 -12.13
CA LEU A 410 -28.98 11.37 -12.40
C LEU A 410 -28.76 11.50 -13.90
N VAL A 411 -28.41 12.71 -14.33
CA VAL A 411 -28.07 13.09 -15.70
C VAL A 411 -26.58 13.41 -15.72
N GLU A 412 -25.79 12.61 -16.44
CA GLU A 412 -24.33 12.81 -16.59
C GLU A 412 -23.98 13.01 -18.06
N TRP A 413 -23.04 13.89 -18.40
CA TRP A 413 -22.63 14.12 -19.79
C TRP A 413 -21.12 14.29 -19.93
N ASN A 414 -20.63 14.21 -21.16
CA ASN A 414 -19.22 14.46 -21.45
C ASN A 414 -18.90 15.97 -21.50
N GLY A 415 -17.68 16.33 -21.07
CA GLY A 415 -17.11 17.65 -21.32
C GLY A 415 -16.99 17.93 -22.83
N VAL A 416 -17.31 19.15 -23.26
CA VAL A 416 -17.28 19.55 -24.69
C VAL A 416 -16.39 20.76 -24.99
N GLY A 417 -15.70 21.29 -23.97
CA GLY A 417 -14.71 22.36 -24.10
C GLY A 417 -14.32 22.94 -22.75
N GLU A 418 -13.11 23.52 -22.66
CA GLU A 418 -12.69 24.26 -21.46
C GLU A 418 -13.56 25.51 -21.26
N GLY A 419 -13.95 25.76 -20.01
CA GLY A 419 -14.80 26.91 -19.65
C GLY A 419 -16.24 26.82 -20.17
N ALA A 420 -16.68 25.65 -20.64
CA ALA A 420 -18.08 25.41 -20.98
C ALA A 420 -18.95 25.41 -19.71
N HIS A 421 -20.15 25.97 -19.83
CA HIS A 421 -21.22 25.82 -18.85
C HIS A 421 -22.40 25.09 -19.47
N TYR A 422 -23.21 24.46 -18.63
CA TYR A 422 -24.27 23.55 -19.05
C TYR A 422 -25.62 23.95 -18.46
N ASP A 423 -26.63 23.94 -19.33
CA ASP A 423 -28.03 24.06 -18.94
C ASP A 423 -28.71 22.71 -19.13
N VAL A 424 -29.52 22.31 -18.14
CA VAL A 424 -30.22 21.03 -18.14
C VAL A 424 -31.72 21.29 -18.19
N TYR A 425 -32.38 20.65 -19.15
CA TYR A 425 -33.81 20.73 -19.36
C TYR A 425 -34.43 19.33 -19.28
N ARG A 426 -35.70 19.26 -18.89
CA ARG A 426 -36.50 18.04 -18.89
C ARG A 426 -37.84 18.29 -19.58
N SER A 427 -38.21 17.41 -20.50
CA SER A 427 -39.58 17.33 -21.03
C SER A 427 -40.21 15.98 -20.69
N VAL A 428 -41.53 15.96 -20.60
CA VAL A 428 -42.32 14.78 -20.28
C VAL A 428 -42.97 14.26 -21.56
N ASN A 429 -42.94 12.95 -21.77
CA ASN A 429 -43.40 12.24 -22.96
C ASN A 429 -42.78 12.75 -24.28
N GLY A 430 -41.56 13.30 -24.22
CA GLY A 430 -40.82 13.81 -25.38
C GLY A 430 -41.44 15.06 -26.03
N VAL A 431 -42.41 15.71 -25.36
CA VAL A 431 -43.12 16.86 -25.90
C VAL A 431 -42.37 18.14 -25.55
N ALA A 432 -41.79 18.82 -26.55
CA ALA A 432 -41.02 20.05 -26.37
C ALA A 432 -41.77 21.17 -25.63
N SER A 433 -43.11 21.25 -25.74
CA SER A 433 -43.93 22.24 -25.02
C SER A 433 -43.98 22.03 -23.50
N THR A 434 -43.50 20.89 -22.99
CA THR A 434 -43.41 20.58 -21.55
C THR A 434 -41.99 20.78 -20.99
N GLN A 435 -41.08 21.34 -21.78
CA GLN A 435 -39.68 21.52 -21.41
C GLN A 435 -39.54 22.51 -20.26
N ALA A 436 -39.09 22.01 -19.10
CA ALA A 436 -38.75 22.80 -17.94
C ALA A 436 -37.22 22.86 -17.80
N ARG A 437 -36.68 24.04 -17.50
CA ARG A 437 -35.26 24.20 -17.17
C ARG A 437 -35.04 23.81 -15.72
N LEU A 438 -34.19 22.82 -15.48
CA LEU A 438 -33.90 22.26 -14.17
C LEU A 438 -32.64 22.88 -13.55
N ALA A 439 -31.66 23.21 -14.37
CA ALA A 439 -30.43 23.84 -13.95
C ALA A 439 -29.87 24.76 -15.04
N GLU A 440 -29.12 25.78 -14.63
CA GLU A 440 -28.54 26.80 -15.50
C GLU A 440 -27.07 27.03 -15.12
N SER A 441 -26.23 27.23 -16.13
CA SER A 441 -24.83 27.61 -16.01
C SER A 441 -24.01 26.70 -15.07
N LEU A 442 -24.23 25.39 -15.16
CA LEU A 442 -23.48 24.40 -14.39
C LEU A 442 -22.05 24.27 -14.94
N ALA A 443 -21.06 24.28 -14.04
CA ALA A 443 -19.68 23.92 -14.38
C ALA A 443 -19.42 22.41 -14.24
N GLU A 444 -20.28 21.71 -13.50
CA GLU A 444 -20.22 20.28 -13.27
C GLU A 444 -20.72 19.49 -14.50
N LEU A 445 -20.32 18.22 -14.59
CA LEU A 445 -20.70 17.31 -15.68
C LEU A 445 -21.84 16.36 -15.32
N ALA A 446 -22.52 16.64 -14.20
CA ALA A 446 -23.61 15.84 -13.69
C ALA A 446 -24.64 16.72 -12.98
N PHE A 447 -25.90 16.29 -13.03
CA PHE A 447 -27.02 16.92 -12.33
C PHE A 447 -28.02 15.85 -11.87
N THR A 448 -28.51 15.95 -10.63
CA THR A 448 -29.55 15.04 -10.13
C THR A 448 -30.90 15.77 -10.08
N ASP A 449 -31.85 15.30 -10.88
CA ASP A 449 -33.25 15.73 -10.80
C ASP A 449 -33.98 14.95 -9.72
N ALA A 450 -34.17 15.58 -8.55
CA ALA A 450 -34.86 14.97 -7.42
C ALA A 450 -36.39 14.99 -7.53
N GLU A 451 -36.93 15.78 -8.45
CA GLU A 451 -38.37 15.96 -8.66
C GLU A 451 -38.83 15.33 -9.99
N ALA A 452 -38.09 14.32 -10.45
CA ALA A 452 -38.42 13.57 -11.64
C ALA A 452 -39.78 12.85 -11.47
N PRO A 453 -40.77 13.07 -12.36
CA PRO A 453 -42.07 12.39 -12.29
C PRO A 453 -41.92 10.87 -12.43
N VAL A 454 -42.60 10.11 -11.57
CA VAL A 454 -42.55 8.63 -11.57
C VAL A 454 -43.54 8.07 -12.59
N GLY A 455 -43.13 7.01 -13.30
CA GLY A 455 -43.98 6.31 -14.29
C GLY A 455 -44.12 7.01 -15.63
N GLU A 456 -43.50 8.18 -15.80
CA GLU A 456 -43.52 8.96 -17.04
C GLU A 456 -42.26 8.73 -17.88
N GLN A 457 -42.39 8.89 -19.21
CA GLN A 457 -41.24 8.94 -20.10
C GLN A 457 -40.63 10.33 -20.03
N LEU A 458 -39.38 10.44 -19.55
CA LEU A 458 -38.67 11.70 -19.39
C LEU A 458 -37.59 11.82 -20.46
N ARG A 459 -37.51 12.99 -21.09
CA ARG A 459 -36.41 13.37 -21.98
C ARG A 459 -35.61 14.46 -21.30
N TYR A 460 -34.33 14.21 -21.08
CA TYR A 460 -33.39 15.23 -20.59
C TYR A 460 -32.58 15.76 -21.75
N ALA A 461 -32.52 17.08 -21.87
CA ALA A 461 -31.71 17.79 -22.84
C ALA A 461 -30.65 18.61 -22.12
N VAL A 462 -29.40 18.50 -22.58
CA VAL A 462 -28.25 19.26 -22.05
C VAL A 462 -27.69 20.10 -23.17
N VAL A 463 -27.55 21.40 -22.89
CA VAL A 463 -26.99 22.39 -23.82
C VAL A 463 -25.71 22.94 -23.22
N ALA A 464 -24.67 23.08 -24.02
CA ALA A 464 -23.40 23.67 -23.61
C ALA A 464 -23.20 25.04 -24.26
N ALA A 465 -22.70 26.00 -23.51
CA ALA A 465 -22.29 27.28 -24.08
C ALA A 465 -21.00 27.79 -23.42
N ARG A 466 -20.32 28.71 -24.11
CA ARG A 466 -19.28 29.54 -23.50
C ARG A 466 -19.95 30.79 -22.91
N PRO A 467 -19.41 31.40 -21.84
CA PRO A 467 -19.97 32.64 -21.30
C PRO A 467 -20.14 33.70 -22.39
N GLY A 468 -21.38 34.16 -22.63
CA GLY A 468 -21.72 35.13 -23.68
C GLY A 468 -21.66 34.61 -25.13
N GLY A 469 -21.42 33.32 -25.34
CA GLY A 469 -21.35 32.68 -26.66
C GLY A 469 -22.65 32.01 -27.10
N ILE A 470 -22.66 31.51 -28.34
CA ILE A 470 -23.79 30.77 -28.91
C ILE A 470 -23.89 29.39 -28.24
N SER A 471 -25.11 29.00 -27.89
CA SER A 471 -25.42 27.67 -27.34
C SER A 471 -25.20 26.56 -28.36
N SER A 472 -24.75 25.39 -27.89
CA SER A 472 -24.69 24.17 -28.70
C SER A 472 -26.09 23.71 -29.12
N ALA A 473 -26.15 22.79 -30.07
CA ALA A 473 -27.33 21.95 -30.22
C ALA A 473 -27.60 21.15 -28.93
N GLU A 474 -28.85 20.75 -28.71
CA GLU A 474 -29.23 19.95 -27.55
C GLU A 474 -28.77 18.50 -27.68
N GLY A 475 -28.04 18.04 -26.67
CA GLY A 475 -27.81 16.62 -26.44
C GLY A 475 -28.94 16.03 -25.64
N HIS A 476 -29.57 14.95 -26.07
CA HIS A 476 -30.70 14.37 -25.32
C HIS A 476 -30.56 12.87 -25.07
N ALA A 477 -31.21 12.43 -24.01
CA ALA A 477 -31.42 11.03 -23.68
C ALA A 477 -32.80 10.86 -23.04
N ASP A 478 -33.36 9.66 -23.18
CA ASP A 478 -34.70 9.32 -22.69
C ASP A 478 -34.61 8.24 -21.60
N ILE A 479 -35.44 8.35 -20.56
CA ILE A 479 -35.57 7.35 -19.49
C ILE A 479 -37.01 7.30 -18.99
N VAL A 480 -37.50 6.12 -18.62
CA VAL A 480 -38.72 5.99 -17.82
C VAL A 480 -38.31 5.92 -16.35
N HIS A 481 -38.77 6.87 -15.53
CA HIS A 481 -38.40 6.88 -14.12
C HIS A 481 -39.23 5.88 -13.32
N LEU A 482 -38.62 4.74 -12.99
CA LEU A 482 -39.22 3.66 -12.20
C LEU A 482 -38.38 3.42 -10.92
N PRO A 483 -38.62 4.17 -9.82
CA PRO A 483 -37.94 3.94 -8.56
C PRO A 483 -38.02 2.48 -8.10
N VAL A 484 -36.97 1.98 -7.45
CA VAL A 484 -36.97 0.61 -6.89
C VAL A 484 -37.52 0.59 -5.47
N PRO A 485 -38.11 -0.53 -5.00
CA PRO A 485 -38.48 -0.71 -3.60
C PRO A 485 -37.29 -0.49 -2.65
N LYS A 486 -37.51 0.23 -1.55
CA LYS A 486 -36.46 0.54 -0.55
C LYS A 486 -36.54 -0.43 0.63
N ALA A 487 -35.44 -0.55 1.39
CA ALA A 487 -35.38 -1.33 2.63
C ALA A 487 -35.93 -2.77 2.51
N VAL A 488 -35.64 -3.43 1.38
CA VAL A 488 -36.08 -4.81 1.16
C VAL A 488 -35.35 -5.75 2.11
N SER A 489 -36.10 -6.51 2.90
CA SER A 489 -35.54 -7.48 3.85
C SER A 489 -36.38 -8.74 3.87
N ALA A 490 -35.76 -9.89 4.11
CA ALA A 490 -36.44 -11.16 4.30
C ALA A 490 -36.05 -11.73 5.66
N LYS A 491 -37.05 -12.04 6.49
CA LYS A 491 -36.87 -12.64 7.82
C LYS A 491 -37.51 -14.01 7.83
N ALA A 492 -36.68 -15.04 8.01
CA ALA A 492 -37.17 -16.38 8.24
C ALA A 492 -37.72 -16.50 9.68
N ARG A 493 -38.78 -17.27 9.83
CA ARG A 493 -39.32 -17.80 11.09
C ARG A 493 -39.17 -19.33 11.07
N ALA A 494 -39.91 -20.04 11.93
CA ALA A 494 -39.87 -21.50 12.02
C ALA A 494 -40.13 -22.19 10.66
N SER A 495 -41.23 -21.87 9.99
CA SER A 495 -41.61 -22.41 8.68
C SER A 495 -42.15 -21.36 7.71
N ASP A 496 -42.02 -20.08 8.06
CA ASP A 496 -42.55 -18.97 7.28
C ASP A 496 -41.45 -17.97 7.00
N ILE A 497 -41.57 -17.22 5.91
CA ILE A 497 -40.68 -16.11 5.59
C ILE A 497 -41.52 -14.86 5.40
N LEU A 498 -41.20 -13.82 6.17
CA LEU A 498 -41.76 -12.48 5.99
C LEU A 498 -40.77 -11.63 5.20
N VAL A 499 -41.13 -11.26 3.99
CA VAL A 499 -40.41 -10.29 3.18
C VAL A 499 -41.08 -8.93 3.35
N SER A 500 -40.31 -7.88 3.58
CA SER A 500 -40.81 -6.52 3.80
C SER A 500 -40.04 -5.52 2.97
N TRP A 501 -40.68 -4.43 2.57
CA TRP A 501 -40.08 -3.34 1.81
C TRP A 501 -40.81 -2.02 2.09
N VAL A 502 -40.23 -0.91 1.61
CA VAL A 502 -40.88 0.39 1.53
C VAL A 502 -41.25 0.64 0.07
N VAL A 503 -42.54 0.82 -0.17
CA VAL A 503 -43.11 1.06 -1.50
C VAL A 503 -42.78 2.50 -1.93
N PRO A 504 -42.20 2.72 -3.12
CA PRO A 504 -41.98 4.07 -3.61
C PRO A 504 -43.30 4.79 -3.96
N PRO A 505 -43.30 6.13 -4.12
CA PRO A 505 -44.49 6.88 -4.53
C PRO A 505 -45.06 6.37 -5.85
N GLN A 506 -46.40 6.46 -5.99
CA GLN A 506 -47.13 6.18 -7.25
C GLN A 506 -46.97 4.73 -7.78
N THR A 507 -46.48 3.81 -6.96
CA THR A 507 -46.45 2.37 -7.29
C THR A 507 -47.86 1.79 -7.29
N ASN A 508 -48.19 1.03 -8.34
CA ASN A 508 -49.48 0.35 -8.50
C ASN A 508 -49.51 -1.04 -7.82
N GLY A 509 -48.35 -1.63 -7.58
CA GLY A 509 -48.20 -2.89 -6.85
C GLY A 509 -46.74 -3.33 -6.80
N VAL A 510 -46.46 -4.41 -6.09
CA VAL A 510 -45.12 -5.00 -6.02
C VAL A 510 -45.16 -6.43 -6.53
N LYS A 511 -44.18 -6.79 -7.35
CA LYS A 511 -43.97 -8.15 -7.83
C LYS A 511 -42.85 -8.78 -7.02
N VAL A 512 -43.15 -9.91 -6.40
CA VAL A 512 -42.17 -10.72 -5.67
C VAL A 512 -41.94 -11.99 -6.46
N ARG A 513 -40.70 -12.20 -6.90
CA ARG A 513 -40.25 -13.47 -7.49
C ARG A 513 -39.47 -14.24 -6.45
N THR A 514 -39.95 -15.43 -6.11
CA THR A 514 -39.29 -16.35 -5.18
C THR A 514 -38.47 -17.36 -5.98
N LEU A 515 -37.17 -17.40 -5.72
CA LEU A 515 -36.21 -18.28 -6.37
C LEU A 515 -35.63 -19.26 -5.35
N THR A 516 -35.48 -20.52 -5.78
CA THR A 516 -34.71 -21.54 -5.07
C THR A 516 -33.81 -22.26 -6.09
N LEU A 517 -32.77 -22.95 -5.63
CA LEU A 517 -31.81 -23.61 -6.53
C LEU A 517 -32.43 -24.76 -7.34
N ASP A 518 -33.43 -25.44 -6.78
CA ASP A 518 -33.96 -26.71 -7.32
C ASP A 518 -35.41 -26.61 -7.82
N ALA A 519 -36.00 -25.40 -7.89
CA ALA A 519 -37.36 -25.21 -8.38
C ALA A 519 -37.46 -23.97 -9.27
N PRO A 520 -38.39 -23.97 -10.25
CA PRO A 520 -38.64 -22.80 -11.08
C PRO A 520 -39.08 -21.61 -10.22
N PRO A 521 -38.78 -20.36 -10.64
CA PRO A 521 -39.13 -19.18 -9.89
C PRO A 521 -40.65 -18.99 -9.85
N GLU A 522 -41.19 -18.83 -8.65
CA GLU A 522 -42.60 -18.51 -8.43
C GLU A 522 -42.78 -16.99 -8.39
N THR A 523 -43.87 -16.47 -8.95
CA THR A 523 -44.14 -15.03 -9.00
C THR A 523 -45.46 -14.72 -8.31
N THR A 524 -45.43 -13.78 -7.36
CA THR A 524 -46.63 -13.28 -6.69
C THR A 524 -46.74 -11.77 -6.87
N HIS A 525 -47.93 -11.31 -7.23
CA HIS A 525 -48.26 -9.88 -7.28
C HIS A 525 -48.93 -9.48 -5.97
N VAL A 526 -48.36 -8.47 -5.31
CA VAL A 526 -48.81 -7.94 -4.02
C VAL A 526 -49.34 -6.53 -4.26
N GLN A 527 -50.65 -6.34 -4.05
CA GLN A 527 -51.31 -5.02 -4.10
C GLN A 527 -51.45 -4.46 -2.69
N ASP A 528 -51.27 -3.15 -2.54
CA ASP A 528 -51.51 -2.37 -1.30
C ASP A 528 -50.89 -2.93 -0.02
N SER A 529 -49.78 -3.67 -0.13
CA SER A 529 -49.05 -4.23 1.01
C SER A 529 -47.54 -3.98 0.88
N THR A 530 -46.91 -3.66 2.01
CA THR A 530 -45.47 -3.48 2.16
C THR A 530 -44.77 -4.78 2.55
N THR A 531 -45.50 -5.91 2.54
CA THR A 531 -45.00 -7.21 2.96
C THR A 531 -45.55 -8.35 2.10
N PHE A 532 -44.74 -9.41 1.97
CA PHE A 532 -45.11 -10.69 1.41
C PHE A 532 -44.82 -11.78 2.44
N HIS A 533 -45.82 -12.61 2.71
CA HIS A 533 -45.70 -13.73 3.63
C HIS A 533 -45.69 -15.03 2.85
N MET A 534 -44.60 -15.79 2.96
CA MET A 534 -44.47 -17.12 2.41
C MET A 534 -44.61 -18.14 3.52
N SER A 535 -45.70 -18.91 3.51
CA SER A 535 -45.94 -19.97 4.49
C SER A 535 -45.52 -21.34 3.98
N GLY A 536 -45.11 -22.23 4.89
CA GLY A 536 -44.75 -23.61 4.54
C GLY A 536 -43.40 -23.73 3.82
N ALA A 537 -42.47 -22.84 4.14
CA ALA A 537 -41.12 -22.86 3.62
C ALA A 537 -40.32 -24.06 4.15
N ASP A 538 -39.55 -24.71 3.27
CA ASP A 538 -38.74 -25.87 3.61
C ASP A 538 -37.63 -25.49 4.60
N ILE A 539 -37.60 -26.19 5.75
CA ILE A 539 -36.58 -25.98 6.78
C ILE A 539 -35.19 -26.34 6.22
N GLY A 540 -34.23 -25.43 6.37
CA GLY A 540 -32.86 -25.57 5.90
C GLY A 540 -32.64 -25.16 4.45
N ARG A 541 -33.70 -24.82 3.71
CA ARG A 541 -33.62 -24.38 2.30
C ARG A 541 -33.45 -22.86 2.21
N MET A 542 -32.51 -22.40 1.40
CA MET A 542 -32.31 -20.97 1.15
C MET A 542 -33.28 -20.49 0.06
N TYR A 543 -34.01 -19.42 0.38
CA TYR A 543 -34.89 -18.72 -0.53
C TYR A 543 -34.30 -17.36 -0.89
N ARG A 544 -34.38 -17.00 -2.17
CA ARG A 544 -34.04 -15.68 -2.70
C ARG A 544 -35.31 -15.01 -3.19
N PHE A 545 -35.53 -13.76 -2.78
CA PHE A 545 -36.67 -12.95 -3.19
C PHE A 545 -36.18 -11.79 -4.03
N GLU A 546 -36.68 -11.67 -5.24
CA GLU A 546 -36.50 -10.53 -6.14
C GLU A 546 -37.77 -9.68 -6.10
N VAL A 547 -37.65 -8.45 -5.62
CA VAL A 547 -38.76 -7.54 -5.37
C VAL A 547 -38.68 -6.35 -6.32
N SER A 548 -39.70 -6.18 -7.17
CA SER A 548 -39.82 -5.09 -8.14
C SER A 548 -41.10 -4.29 -7.92
N ALA A 549 -41.03 -2.97 -8.03
CA ALA A 549 -42.22 -2.13 -8.05
C ALA A 549 -42.85 -2.16 -9.46
N VAL A 550 -44.18 -2.18 -9.51
CA VAL A 550 -44.96 -2.13 -10.75
C VAL A 550 -45.60 -0.76 -10.86
N TYR A 551 -45.38 -0.09 -11.97
CA TYR A 551 -45.90 1.24 -12.27
C TYR A 551 -46.81 1.19 -13.50
N LEU A 552 -47.87 2.00 -13.49
CA LEU A 552 -48.68 2.25 -14.68
C LEU A 552 -48.04 3.38 -15.46
N THR A 553 -47.47 3.06 -16.63
CA THR A 553 -46.88 4.05 -17.54
C THR A 553 -47.80 4.30 -18.73
N SER A 554 -47.51 5.32 -19.53
CA SER A 554 -48.23 5.59 -20.80
C SER A 554 -48.16 4.42 -21.80
N GLY A 555 -47.13 3.57 -21.71
CA GLY A 555 -46.97 2.34 -22.49
C GLY A 555 -47.58 1.09 -21.83
N GLY A 556 -48.32 1.22 -20.73
CA GLY A 556 -48.87 0.12 -19.94
C GLY A 556 -48.05 -0.19 -18.67
N PRO A 557 -48.37 -1.28 -17.95
CA PRO A 557 -47.66 -1.67 -16.74
C PRO A 557 -46.18 -1.98 -17.01
N GLN A 558 -45.27 -1.36 -16.24
CA GLN A 558 -43.83 -1.64 -16.30
C GLN A 558 -43.26 -1.93 -14.91
N GLU A 559 -42.18 -2.72 -14.88
CA GLU A 559 -41.51 -3.16 -13.65
C GLU A 559 -40.21 -2.38 -13.45
N SER A 560 -39.95 -1.93 -12.22
CA SER A 560 -38.63 -1.44 -11.83
C SER A 560 -37.60 -2.59 -11.88
N PRO A 561 -36.30 -2.26 -11.92
CA PRO A 561 -35.25 -3.22 -11.56
C PRO A 561 -35.55 -3.90 -10.22
N ALA A 562 -35.16 -5.17 -10.09
CA ALA A 562 -35.44 -5.98 -8.91
C ALA A 562 -34.39 -5.77 -7.81
N VAL A 563 -34.85 -5.66 -6.57
CA VAL A 563 -34.01 -5.66 -5.36
C VAL A 563 -34.09 -7.02 -4.68
N THR A 564 -32.95 -7.56 -4.25
CA THR A 564 -32.87 -8.94 -3.75
C THR A 564 -32.78 -9.01 -2.22
N ALA A 565 -33.49 -9.95 -1.60
CA ALA A 565 -33.30 -10.38 -0.21
C ALA A 565 -33.26 -11.91 -0.10
N THR A 566 -32.62 -12.46 0.93
CA THR A 566 -32.52 -13.92 1.15
C THR A 566 -32.89 -14.31 2.58
N ALA A 567 -33.45 -15.51 2.74
CA ALA A 567 -33.82 -16.06 4.03
C ALA A 567 -33.83 -17.60 4.01
N THR A 568 -33.47 -18.22 5.13
CA THR A 568 -33.43 -19.68 5.31
C THR A 568 -34.20 -20.06 6.58
N PRO A 569 -35.40 -20.66 6.48
CA PRO A 569 -36.16 -21.17 7.63
C PRO A 569 -35.39 -22.25 8.39
N ARG A 570 -35.46 -22.23 9.72
CA ARG A 570 -34.69 -23.14 10.59
C ARG A 570 -35.54 -24.05 11.47
N GLY A 571 -36.86 -24.05 11.30
CA GLY A 571 -37.77 -24.84 12.12
C GLY A 571 -38.04 -24.21 13.49
N GLU A 572 -39.00 -24.78 14.21
CA GLU A 572 -39.26 -24.40 15.61
C GLU A 572 -38.16 -24.99 16.50
N VAL A 573 -37.49 -24.12 17.26
CA VAL A 573 -36.50 -24.54 18.25
C VAL A 573 -37.21 -25.14 19.46
N ARG A 574 -36.84 -26.37 19.84
CA ARG A 574 -37.39 -27.09 21.00
C ARG A 574 -36.30 -27.35 22.03
N PRO A 575 -36.63 -27.35 23.34
CA PRO A 575 -35.66 -27.69 24.36
C PRO A 575 -35.28 -29.17 24.21
N VAL A 576 -33.98 -29.46 24.29
CA VAL A 576 -33.50 -30.84 24.36
C VAL A 576 -33.97 -31.47 25.67
N THR A 577 -34.62 -32.63 25.61
CA THR A 577 -35.21 -33.29 26.80
C THR A 577 -34.59 -34.65 27.12
N ASP A 578 -33.77 -35.17 26.22
CA ASP A 578 -33.24 -36.54 26.22
C ASP A 578 -31.71 -36.58 26.30
N LEU A 579 -31.07 -35.52 26.81
CA LEU A 579 -29.61 -35.49 26.97
C LEU A 579 -29.14 -36.60 27.91
N THR A 580 -28.32 -37.50 27.40
CA THR A 580 -27.64 -38.55 28.16
C THR A 580 -26.14 -38.37 28.08
N VAL A 581 -25.44 -38.60 29.19
CA VAL A 581 -23.97 -38.57 29.25
C VAL A 581 -23.47 -39.85 29.91
N THR A 582 -22.65 -40.62 29.19
CA THR A 582 -22.12 -41.90 29.64
C THR A 582 -20.60 -41.94 29.54
N ALA A 583 -19.95 -42.91 30.19
CA ALA A 583 -18.54 -43.19 29.94
C ALA A 583 -18.34 -43.60 28.47
N ALA A 584 -17.26 -43.12 27.84
CA ALA A 584 -16.92 -43.51 26.48
C ALA A 584 -16.55 -45.00 26.44
N GLY A 585 -17.08 -45.76 25.48
CA GLY A 585 -16.83 -47.21 25.36
C GLY A 585 -15.39 -47.56 24.97
N SER A 586 -14.62 -46.61 24.43
CA SER A 586 -13.22 -46.76 24.04
C SER A 586 -12.35 -45.59 24.54
N GLY A 587 -11.62 -45.85 25.63
CA GLY A 587 -10.67 -44.93 26.25
C GLY A 587 -11.26 -43.96 27.27
N PRO A 588 -10.43 -43.12 27.91
CA PRO A 588 -10.88 -42.13 28.89
C PRO A 588 -11.75 -41.05 28.24
N GLY A 589 -12.87 -40.68 28.87
CA GLY A 589 -13.73 -39.59 28.44
C GLY A 589 -15.22 -39.85 28.68
N LEU A 590 -16.03 -38.81 28.45
CA LEU A 590 -17.49 -38.87 28.51
C LEU A 590 -18.05 -38.69 27.10
N GLU A 591 -19.15 -39.36 26.80
CA GLU A 591 -19.89 -39.24 25.55
C GLU A 591 -21.31 -38.75 25.84
N ALA A 592 -21.70 -37.67 25.17
CA ALA A 592 -23.02 -37.08 25.25
C ALA A 592 -23.86 -37.43 24.02
N ARG A 593 -25.14 -37.74 24.23
CA ARG A 593 -26.12 -38.01 23.16
C ARG A 593 -27.43 -37.29 23.44
N TRP A 594 -28.02 -36.70 22.40
CA TRP A 594 -29.29 -35.97 22.49
C TRP A 594 -30.00 -35.88 21.13
N SER A 595 -31.31 -35.62 21.15
CA SER A 595 -32.09 -35.27 19.96
C SER A 595 -32.03 -33.77 19.65
N GLN A 596 -32.00 -33.41 18.36
CA GLN A 596 -31.91 -32.02 17.89
C GLN A 596 -32.96 -31.72 16.82
N SER A 597 -33.60 -30.55 16.91
CA SER A 597 -34.47 -30.04 15.83
C SER A 597 -33.66 -29.77 14.56
N ARG A 598 -34.19 -30.14 13.40
CA ARG A 598 -33.55 -29.92 12.10
C ARG A 598 -33.26 -28.43 11.90
N GLY A 599 -31.99 -28.06 11.68
CA GLY A 599 -31.57 -26.67 11.47
C GLY A 599 -31.33 -25.85 12.76
N ALA A 600 -31.72 -26.37 13.93
CA ALA A 600 -31.29 -25.81 15.21
C ALA A 600 -29.84 -26.23 15.51
N VAL A 601 -29.15 -25.48 16.37
CA VAL A 601 -27.83 -25.84 16.90
C VAL A 601 -27.94 -25.94 18.41
N THR A 602 -27.49 -27.03 19.01
CA THR A 602 -27.45 -27.16 20.47
C THR A 602 -26.01 -27.11 20.96
N GLU A 603 -25.74 -26.21 21.90
CA GLU A 603 -24.50 -26.15 22.65
C GLU A 603 -24.64 -26.87 23.99
N LEU A 604 -23.58 -27.54 24.43
CA LEU A 604 -23.52 -28.09 25.77
C LEU A 604 -22.80 -27.10 26.68
N TRP A 605 -23.44 -26.75 27.77
CA TRP A 605 -22.87 -25.90 28.82
C TRP A 605 -22.80 -26.71 30.12
N ALA A 606 -21.92 -26.32 31.04
CA ALA A 606 -21.75 -27.01 32.31
C ALA A 606 -21.65 -26.03 33.47
N MET A 607 -22.01 -26.46 34.67
CA MET A 607 -21.74 -25.75 35.92
C MET A 607 -21.35 -26.75 37.01
N PRO A 608 -20.49 -26.39 37.98
CA PRO A 608 -20.18 -27.27 39.11
C PRO A 608 -21.46 -27.57 39.89
N ILE A 609 -21.63 -28.79 40.40
CA ILE A 609 -22.82 -29.13 41.21
C ILE A 609 -22.95 -28.25 42.48
N SER A 610 -21.83 -27.66 42.94
CA SER A 610 -21.80 -26.73 44.05
C SER A 610 -22.28 -25.31 43.73
N ALA A 611 -22.47 -24.97 42.45
CA ALA A 611 -22.86 -23.62 42.02
C ALA A 611 -24.37 -23.34 42.15
N GLY A 612 -25.19 -24.35 42.46
CA GLY A 612 -26.63 -24.21 42.68
C GLY A 612 -27.46 -25.02 41.69
N GLN A 613 -28.72 -24.61 41.51
CA GLN A 613 -29.67 -25.26 40.59
C GLN A 613 -29.53 -24.67 39.18
N PRO A 614 -29.53 -25.49 38.10
CA PRO A 614 -29.51 -24.96 36.75
C PRO A 614 -30.78 -24.16 36.43
N PRO A 615 -30.74 -23.27 35.43
CA PRO A 615 -31.92 -22.58 34.91
C PRO A 615 -33.06 -23.56 34.54
N ALA A 616 -34.30 -23.10 34.64
CA ALA A 616 -35.47 -23.94 34.37
C ALA A 616 -35.59 -24.28 32.87
N VAL A 617 -36.00 -25.51 32.58
CA VAL A 617 -36.26 -26.00 31.20
C VAL A 617 -37.29 -25.11 30.51
N GLY A 618 -37.03 -24.76 29.25
CA GLY A 618 -37.88 -23.87 28.45
C GLY A 618 -37.62 -22.39 28.65
N THR A 619 -36.74 -21.99 29.57
CA THR A 619 -36.30 -20.59 29.72
C THR A 619 -35.45 -20.19 28.52
N VAL A 620 -35.63 -18.96 28.01
CA VAL A 620 -34.74 -18.37 27.00
C VAL A 620 -33.73 -17.48 27.71
N LEU A 621 -32.44 -17.73 27.47
CA LEU A 621 -31.32 -16.99 28.05
C LEU A 621 -30.46 -16.38 26.95
N THR A 622 -30.01 -15.15 27.14
CA THR A 622 -28.84 -14.64 26.40
C THR A 622 -27.56 -15.34 26.86
N SER A 623 -26.48 -15.26 26.06
CA SER A 623 -25.16 -15.79 26.46
C SER A 623 -24.70 -15.22 27.81
N SER A 624 -24.95 -13.93 28.04
CA SER A 624 -24.59 -13.25 29.30
C SER A 624 -25.38 -13.78 30.50
N GLU A 625 -26.68 -14.03 30.35
CA GLU A 625 -27.53 -14.56 31.43
C GLU A 625 -27.18 -16.02 31.76
N ALA A 626 -26.82 -16.82 30.75
CA ALA A 626 -26.30 -18.17 30.96
C ALA A 626 -25.01 -18.15 31.80
N SER A 627 -24.04 -17.31 31.45
CA SER A 627 -22.81 -17.15 32.23
C SER A 627 -23.05 -16.61 33.65
N ALA A 628 -23.97 -15.66 33.82
CA ALA A 628 -24.35 -15.13 35.13
C ALA A 628 -24.98 -16.21 36.04
N SER A 629 -25.59 -17.23 35.45
CA SER A 629 -26.14 -18.40 36.16
C SER A 629 -25.08 -19.44 36.54
N GLY A 630 -23.79 -19.15 36.33
CA GLY A 630 -22.68 -20.05 36.64
C GLY A 630 -22.42 -21.12 35.58
N LEU A 631 -23.12 -21.07 34.44
CA LEU A 631 -22.86 -21.95 33.30
C LEU A 631 -21.65 -21.47 32.50
N PHE A 632 -20.84 -22.41 32.02
CA PHE A 632 -19.77 -22.16 31.08
C PHE A 632 -19.89 -23.11 29.87
N PRO A 633 -19.48 -22.68 28.67
CA PRO A 633 -19.55 -23.53 27.48
C PRO A 633 -18.62 -24.73 27.62
N LEU A 634 -19.15 -25.93 27.37
CA LEU A 634 -18.42 -27.17 27.47
C LEU A 634 -17.80 -27.53 26.10
N ARG A 635 -16.48 -27.73 26.08
CA ARG A 635 -15.80 -28.17 24.85
C ARG A 635 -16.16 -29.62 24.52
N SER A 636 -16.80 -29.82 23.38
CA SER A 636 -17.17 -31.14 22.85
C SER A 636 -16.76 -31.31 21.40
N THR A 637 -16.39 -32.53 21.01
CA THR A 637 -16.12 -32.91 19.61
C THR A 637 -17.28 -33.75 19.09
N ILE A 638 -17.98 -33.28 18.05
CA ILE A 638 -19.07 -34.04 17.42
C ILE A 638 -18.48 -35.28 16.74
N LEU A 639 -18.99 -36.46 17.10
CA LEU A 639 -18.53 -37.75 16.57
C LEU A 639 -19.37 -38.22 15.36
N ALA A 640 -20.67 -37.95 15.39
CA ALA A 640 -21.59 -38.27 14.29
C ALA A 640 -22.69 -37.19 14.22
N PRO A 641 -22.70 -36.34 13.19
CA PRO A 641 -23.83 -35.46 12.93
C PRO A 641 -24.93 -36.26 12.24
N GLY A 642 -25.99 -36.62 12.96
CA GLY A 642 -27.24 -37.12 12.36
C GLY A 642 -28.29 -36.01 12.23
N ASP A 643 -29.24 -36.11 11.29
CA ASP A 643 -30.27 -35.06 11.12
C ASP A 643 -31.17 -34.85 12.35
N HIS A 644 -31.23 -35.84 13.26
CA HIS A 644 -32.11 -35.84 14.44
C HIS A 644 -31.44 -36.25 15.75
N HIS A 645 -30.28 -36.92 15.70
CA HIS A 645 -29.55 -37.37 16.89
C HIS A 645 -28.09 -36.96 16.79
N MET A 646 -27.62 -36.27 17.81
CA MET A 646 -26.24 -35.85 17.96
C MET A 646 -25.50 -36.78 18.91
N THR A 647 -24.23 -37.01 18.61
CA THR A 647 -23.29 -37.66 19.53
C THR A 647 -22.01 -36.84 19.59
N ALA A 648 -21.55 -36.54 20.81
CA ALA A 648 -20.34 -35.76 21.04
C ALA A 648 -19.47 -36.34 22.14
N ARG A 649 -18.14 -36.28 21.94
CA ARG A 649 -17.17 -36.58 23.00
C ARG A 649 -16.91 -35.33 23.81
N LEU A 650 -17.16 -35.38 25.12
CA LEU A 650 -16.88 -34.28 26.03
C LEU A 650 -15.42 -34.33 26.47
N HIS A 651 -14.79 -33.17 26.58
CA HIS A 651 -13.49 -33.07 27.25
C HIS A 651 -13.66 -33.33 28.76
N THR A 652 -12.59 -33.83 29.40
CA THR A 652 -12.61 -34.25 30.81
C THR A 652 -13.14 -33.15 31.73
N LEU A 653 -14.22 -33.47 32.46
CA LEU A 653 -14.75 -32.64 33.55
C LEU A 653 -14.04 -32.99 34.86
N GLU A 654 -13.45 -32.00 35.51
CA GLU A 654 -12.82 -32.18 36.83
C GLU A 654 -13.90 -32.22 37.93
N GLY A 655 -14.40 -33.40 38.25
CA GLY A 655 -15.48 -33.55 39.25
C GLY A 655 -16.89 -33.50 38.66
N PRO A 656 -17.93 -33.68 39.50
CA PRO A 656 -19.32 -33.72 39.07
C PRO A 656 -19.84 -32.33 38.66
N HIS A 657 -20.35 -32.23 37.44
CA HIS A 657 -20.96 -31.04 36.88
C HIS A 657 -22.40 -31.32 36.43
N VAL A 658 -23.22 -30.28 36.45
CA VAL A 658 -24.52 -30.26 35.79
C VAL A 658 -24.28 -29.80 34.36
N VAL A 659 -24.53 -30.68 33.39
CA VAL A 659 -24.45 -30.39 31.95
C VAL A 659 -25.84 -30.01 31.46
N VAL A 660 -25.94 -28.83 30.83
CA VAL A 660 -27.18 -28.23 30.36
C VAL A 660 -27.10 -28.07 28.84
N PRO A 661 -28.02 -28.68 28.06
CA PRO A 661 -28.11 -28.42 26.64
C PRO A 661 -28.84 -27.10 26.39
N LEU A 662 -28.22 -26.22 25.60
CA LEU A 662 -28.72 -24.90 25.24
C LEU A 662 -28.94 -24.83 23.73
N THR A 663 -30.19 -24.80 23.28
CA THR A 663 -30.51 -24.77 21.85
C THR A 663 -30.62 -23.33 21.34
N CYS A 664 -29.80 -22.98 20.35
CA CYS A 664 -29.75 -21.64 19.76
C CYS A 664 -31.03 -21.31 19.00
N GLY A 665 -31.73 -20.27 19.45
CA GLY A 665 -32.88 -19.66 18.78
C GLY A 665 -32.64 -18.19 18.38
N GLU A 666 -33.66 -17.53 17.84
CA GLU A 666 -33.57 -16.14 17.35
C GLU A 666 -33.37 -15.11 18.47
N SER A 667 -33.89 -15.37 19.67
CA SER A 667 -33.87 -14.47 20.83
C SER A 667 -32.88 -14.88 21.92
N GLY A 668 -32.14 -15.97 21.74
CA GLY A 668 -31.21 -16.52 22.72
C GLY A 668 -31.17 -18.04 22.74
N PHE A 669 -30.66 -18.60 23.82
CA PHE A 669 -30.55 -20.04 24.07
C PHE A 669 -31.76 -20.56 24.83
N LEU A 670 -32.45 -21.55 24.27
CA LEU A 670 -33.52 -22.26 24.93
C LEU A 670 -32.95 -23.39 25.82
N VAL A 671 -33.24 -23.33 27.11
CA VAL A 671 -32.70 -24.26 28.11
C VAL A 671 -33.38 -25.63 28.02
N GLY A 672 -32.62 -26.69 27.82
CA GLY A 672 -33.08 -28.08 27.88
C GLY A 672 -32.89 -28.75 29.24
N VAL A 673 -33.28 -30.02 29.33
CA VAL A 673 -33.17 -30.84 30.54
C VAL A 673 -31.71 -31.10 30.86
N ALA A 674 -31.30 -30.63 32.04
CA ALA A 674 -29.94 -30.82 32.53
C ALA A 674 -29.70 -32.25 33.03
N THR A 675 -28.47 -32.74 32.88
CA THR A 675 -28.03 -34.03 33.40
C THR A 675 -26.72 -33.90 34.17
N VAL A 676 -26.48 -34.76 35.14
CA VAL A 676 -25.23 -34.73 35.92
C VAL A 676 -24.19 -35.63 35.26
N ALA A 677 -22.98 -35.12 35.06
CA ALA A 677 -21.88 -35.86 34.46
C ALA A 677 -20.52 -35.47 35.05
N GLY A 678 -19.57 -36.39 35.06
CA GLY A 678 -18.23 -36.20 35.60
C GLY A 678 -17.65 -37.45 36.25
N ASN A 679 -16.39 -37.40 36.66
CA ASN A 679 -15.76 -38.45 37.46
C ASN A 679 -15.52 -37.94 38.88
N ALA A 680 -15.69 -38.79 39.91
CA ALA A 680 -15.23 -38.42 41.24
C ALA A 680 -13.68 -38.31 41.25
N PRO A 681 -13.10 -37.32 41.92
CA PRO A 681 -11.64 -37.16 41.97
C PRO A 681 -10.99 -38.30 42.77
N PRO A 682 -9.91 -38.94 42.29
CA PRO A 682 -9.23 -39.99 43.03
C PRO A 682 -8.59 -39.47 44.32
N VAL A 683 -8.30 -40.37 45.27
CA VAL A 683 -7.47 -40.02 46.44
C VAL A 683 -6.02 -39.77 46.02
N ALA A 684 -5.32 -38.88 46.71
CA ALA A 684 -3.90 -38.59 46.45
C ALA A 684 -3.01 -39.18 47.55
N HIS A 685 -1.73 -39.43 47.26
CA HIS A 685 -0.73 -39.89 48.24
C HIS A 685 -1.16 -41.13 49.04
N ALA A 686 -1.82 -42.09 48.38
CA ALA A 686 -2.21 -43.33 49.02
C ALA A 686 -0.98 -44.19 49.34
N ALA A 687 -0.83 -44.60 50.61
CA ALA A 687 0.28 -45.39 51.11
C ALA A 687 -0.21 -46.47 52.07
N ALA A 688 0.51 -47.59 52.10
CA ALA A 688 0.27 -48.71 52.99
C ALA A 688 1.55 -49.08 53.75
N GLU A 689 1.45 -49.25 55.06
CA GLU A 689 2.55 -49.74 55.90
C GLU A 689 2.08 -50.81 56.87
N ARG A 690 2.99 -51.71 57.29
CA ARG A 690 2.67 -52.72 58.29
C ARG A 690 2.66 -52.08 59.68
N PHE A 691 1.57 -52.27 60.42
CA PHE A 691 1.38 -51.81 61.78
C PHE A 691 0.97 -53.00 62.66
N GLY A 692 1.96 -53.73 63.18
CA GLY A 692 1.73 -54.99 63.91
C GLY A 692 1.12 -56.07 63.01
N ASP A 693 -0.06 -56.56 63.39
CA ASP A 693 -0.84 -57.53 62.62
C ASP A 693 -1.87 -56.87 61.67
N ARG A 694 -1.81 -55.55 61.51
CA ARG A 694 -2.68 -54.77 60.62
C ARG A 694 -1.90 -54.04 59.55
N VAL A 695 -2.55 -53.72 58.44
CA VAL A 695 -2.04 -52.77 57.43
C VAL A 695 -2.64 -51.41 57.70
N ARG A 696 -1.80 -50.40 57.92
CA ARG A 696 -2.22 -49.01 58.05
C ARG A 696 -2.21 -48.36 56.68
N LEU A 697 -3.37 -47.83 56.28
CA LEU A 697 -3.59 -47.12 55.03
C LEU A 697 -3.80 -45.63 55.29
N THR A 698 -3.09 -44.80 54.53
CA THR A 698 -3.22 -43.34 54.57
C THR A 698 -3.32 -42.76 53.18
N TRP A 699 -4.12 -41.71 53.00
CA TRP A 699 -4.20 -40.91 51.78
C TRP A 699 -4.64 -39.48 52.09
N THR A 700 -4.53 -38.60 51.09
CA THR A 700 -5.08 -37.25 51.08
C THR A 700 -6.46 -37.26 50.42
N TRP A 701 -7.47 -36.77 51.15
CA TRP A 701 -8.85 -36.70 50.65
C TRP A 701 -8.97 -35.61 49.58
N PRO A 702 -9.63 -35.86 48.44
CA PRO A 702 -9.92 -34.80 47.49
C PRO A 702 -10.85 -33.73 48.09
N GLY A 703 -10.81 -32.51 47.54
CA GLY A 703 -11.70 -31.43 47.96
C GLY A 703 -13.16 -31.76 47.64
N GLY A 704 -14.04 -31.73 48.65
CA GLY A 704 -15.46 -32.10 48.54
C GLY A 704 -15.90 -33.19 49.53
N ASN A 705 -17.17 -33.56 49.47
CA ASN A 705 -17.82 -34.55 50.33
C ASN A 705 -17.96 -35.90 49.61
N TYR A 706 -16.85 -36.61 49.49
CA TYR A 706 -16.79 -37.96 48.91
C TYR A 706 -16.57 -39.00 50.01
N ASP A 707 -17.08 -40.21 49.82
CA ASP A 707 -16.68 -41.37 50.60
C ASP A 707 -15.61 -42.15 49.83
N ALA A 708 -14.72 -42.86 50.51
CA ALA A 708 -13.78 -43.78 49.89
C ALA A 708 -14.26 -45.22 50.06
N LEU A 709 -14.15 -46.04 49.02
CA LEU A 709 -14.29 -47.49 49.11
C LEU A 709 -12.90 -48.09 48.95
N VAL A 710 -12.41 -48.73 50.00
CA VAL A 710 -11.16 -49.47 50.01
C VAL A 710 -11.48 -50.93 49.72
N ARG A 711 -10.78 -51.53 48.76
CA ARG A 711 -10.88 -52.95 48.39
C ARG A 711 -9.52 -53.60 48.49
N TRP A 712 -9.45 -54.82 49.00
CA TRP A 712 -8.21 -55.59 49.06
C TRP A 712 -8.53 -57.09 48.98
N ARG A 713 -7.51 -57.91 48.74
CA ARG A 713 -7.61 -59.36 48.90
C ARG A 713 -7.04 -59.78 50.25
N SER A 714 -7.76 -60.64 50.96
CA SER A 714 -7.29 -61.36 52.14
C SER A 714 -7.22 -62.85 51.78
N GLY A 715 -6.02 -63.35 51.47
CA GLY A 715 -5.84 -64.69 50.93
C GLY A 715 -6.60 -64.88 49.61
N ALA A 716 -7.61 -65.76 49.60
CA ALA A 716 -8.43 -66.02 48.42
C ALA A 716 -9.62 -65.07 48.24
N ALA A 717 -10.09 -64.40 49.31
CA ALA A 717 -11.29 -63.56 49.31
C ALA A 717 -11.00 -62.10 48.94
N GLU A 718 -11.95 -61.44 48.27
CA GLU A 718 -11.95 -59.99 48.08
C GLU A 718 -12.81 -59.34 49.18
N GLU A 719 -12.21 -58.41 49.92
CA GLU A 719 -12.86 -57.67 50.98
C GLU A 719 -12.95 -56.18 50.64
N GLN A 720 -13.92 -55.49 51.24
CA GLN A 720 -14.12 -54.07 51.02
C GLN A 720 -14.63 -53.36 52.28
N VAL A 721 -14.24 -52.09 52.43
CA VAL A 721 -14.75 -51.22 53.49
C VAL A 721 -15.02 -49.82 52.95
N ARG A 722 -16.17 -49.25 53.31
CA ARG A 722 -16.51 -47.85 53.03
C ARG A 722 -16.01 -46.97 54.16
N VAL A 723 -15.38 -45.86 53.80
CA VAL A 723 -14.69 -44.95 54.70
C VAL A 723 -15.21 -43.55 54.44
N THR A 724 -15.72 -42.88 55.47
CA THR A 724 -16.13 -41.47 55.40
C THR A 724 -14.98 -40.56 55.80
N LYS A 725 -14.96 -39.33 55.28
CA LYS A 725 -13.95 -38.31 55.65
C LYS A 725 -13.91 -38.05 57.16
N SER A 726 -15.08 -38.09 57.82
CA SER A 726 -15.21 -37.94 59.27
C SER A 726 -14.58 -39.10 60.03
N SER A 727 -14.85 -40.36 59.65
CA SER A 727 -14.27 -41.54 60.29
C SER A 727 -12.75 -41.59 60.12
N TYR A 728 -12.26 -41.25 58.92
CA TYR A 728 -10.82 -41.16 58.64
C TYR A 728 -10.14 -40.06 59.47
N GLY A 729 -10.77 -38.88 59.60
CA GLY A 729 -10.24 -37.78 60.41
C GLY A 729 -10.15 -38.10 61.90
N GLN A 730 -11.07 -38.92 62.44
CA GLN A 730 -11.03 -39.34 63.84
C GLN A 730 -9.92 -40.36 64.14
N HIS A 731 -9.67 -41.30 63.22
CA HIS A 731 -8.72 -42.40 63.43
C HIS A 731 -7.32 -42.15 62.83
N GLY A 732 -7.19 -41.14 61.96
CA GLY A 732 -5.94 -40.75 61.30
C GLY A 732 -5.45 -41.71 60.20
N ALA A 733 -6.05 -42.89 60.06
CA ALA A 733 -5.77 -43.90 59.03
C ALA A 733 -6.89 -44.94 58.95
N VAL A 734 -6.84 -45.80 57.93
CA VAL A 734 -7.67 -47.02 57.84
C VAL A 734 -6.81 -48.24 58.16
N TYR A 735 -7.33 -49.17 58.96
CA TYR A 735 -6.59 -50.36 59.37
C TYR A 735 -7.23 -51.61 58.78
N LEU A 736 -6.49 -52.32 57.93
CA LEU A 736 -6.89 -53.64 57.42
C LEU A 736 -6.38 -54.74 58.36
N PRO A 737 -7.19 -55.77 58.69
CA PRO A 737 -6.76 -56.89 59.53
C PRO A 737 -5.78 -57.82 58.78
N ASN A 738 -5.13 -58.73 59.54
CA ASN A 738 -4.33 -59.85 59.03
C ASN A 738 -3.26 -59.45 57.99
N ALA A 739 -2.32 -58.58 58.38
CA ALA A 739 -1.34 -57.98 57.47
C ALA A 739 -0.55 -59.00 56.61
N ALA A 740 -0.39 -60.23 57.10
CA ALA A 740 0.28 -61.31 56.37
C ALA A 740 -0.47 -61.74 55.09
N GLU A 741 -1.80 -61.63 55.07
CA GLU A 741 -2.67 -62.14 54.00
C GLU A 741 -3.17 -61.05 53.04
N VAL A 742 -2.91 -59.78 53.36
CA VAL A 742 -3.38 -58.62 52.58
C VAL A 742 -2.58 -58.44 51.30
N SER A 743 -3.27 -58.34 50.17
CA SER A 743 -2.70 -57.98 48.87
C SER A 743 -3.69 -57.19 48.00
N GLN A 744 -3.23 -56.63 46.87
CA GLN A 744 -4.07 -55.95 45.86
C GLN A 744 -5.00 -54.85 46.41
N ILE A 745 -4.44 -53.97 47.23
CA ILE A 745 -5.19 -52.86 47.84
C ILE A 745 -5.53 -51.81 46.77
N GLY A 746 -6.79 -51.43 46.66
CA GLY A 746 -7.28 -50.38 45.78
C GLY A 746 -8.23 -49.43 46.49
N VAL A 747 -8.16 -48.14 46.17
CA VAL A 747 -9.04 -47.11 46.73
C VAL A 747 -9.76 -46.39 45.61
N ILE A 748 -11.09 -46.28 45.70
CA ILE A 748 -11.91 -45.41 44.84
C ILE A 748 -12.65 -44.39 45.70
N THR A 749 -12.89 -43.19 45.19
CA THR A 749 -13.82 -42.24 45.79
C THR A 749 -15.18 -42.35 45.13
N MET A 750 -16.23 -42.06 45.89
CA MET A 750 -17.61 -42.15 45.46
C MET A 750 -18.37 -40.90 45.90
N ALA A 751 -19.10 -40.27 44.98
CA ALA A 751 -20.04 -39.21 45.31
C ALA A 751 -21.35 -39.82 45.84
N ARG A 752 -21.94 -39.23 46.89
CA ARG A 752 -23.26 -39.63 47.37
C ARG A 752 -24.34 -39.01 46.47
N THR A 753 -24.99 -39.84 45.68
CA THR A 753 -26.17 -39.46 44.87
C THR A 753 -27.31 -40.46 45.09
N ASN A 754 -28.55 -40.02 44.87
CA ASN A 754 -29.73 -40.89 44.94
C ASN A 754 -29.85 -41.84 43.72
N SER A 755 -29.00 -41.64 42.71
CA SER A 755 -28.79 -42.52 41.55
C SER A 755 -27.43 -43.23 41.63
N ALA A 756 -27.17 -44.17 40.71
CA ALA A 756 -25.97 -45.02 40.67
C ALA A 756 -24.68 -44.26 41.05
N PRO A 757 -23.80 -44.84 41.88
CA PRO A 757 -22.68 -44.11 42.46
C PRO A 757 -21.62 -43.76 41.41
N TRP A 758 -21.28 -42.48 41.34
CA TRP A 758 -20.18 -41.97 40.51
C TRP A 758 -18.85 -42.26 41.20
N VAL A 759 -18.00 -43.05 40.54
CA VAL A 759 -16.73 -43.54 41.10
C VAL A 759 -15.53 -42.86 40.44
N SER A 760 -14.44 -42.71 41.18
CA SER A 760 -13.14 -42.33 40.60
C SER A 760 -12.49 -43.51 39.88
N GLN A 761 -11.39 -43.23 39.17
CA GLN A 761 -10.43 -44.29 38.84
C GLN A 761 -9.92 -44.97 40.12
N ARG A 762 -9.58 -46.26 40.01
CA ARG A 762 -8.98 -47.06 41.10
C ARG A 762 -7.54 -46.63 41.31
N VAL A 763 -7.22 -46.24 42.54
CA VAL A 763 -5.85 -45.99 42.98
C VAL A 763 -5.33 -47.27 43.62
N ASP A 764 -4.43 -47.97 42.93
CA ASP A 764 -3.75 -49.13 43.50
C ASP A 764 -2.69 -48.68 44.51
N VAL A 765 -2.74 -49.23 45.71
CA VAL A 765 -1.84 -48.88 46.82
C VAL A 765 -0.79 -49.99 46.97
N PRO A 766 0.50 -49.70 46.72
CA PRO A 766 1.56 -50.69 46.85
C PRO A 766 1.68 -51.18 48.30
N PHE A 767 1.65 -52.50 48.50
CA PHE A 767 1.92 -53.14 49.79
C PHE A 767 2.56 -54.52 49.56
N ALA A 768 3.72 -54.76 50.17
CA ALA A 768 4.40 -56.04 50.16
C ALA A 768 4.33 -56.68 51.55
N SER A 769 3.56 -57.77 51.67
CA SER A 769 3.53 -58.57 52.90
C SER A 769 4.85 -59.34 53.04
N TYR A 770 5.67 -58.98 54.05
CA TYR A 770 6.93 -59.70 54.31
C TYR A 770 6.69 -60.90 55.24
N THR A 771 6.83 -62.12 54.68
CA THR A 771 6.86 -63.39 55.41
C THR A 771 8.29 -63.94 55.41
N GLY A 772 9.15 -63.45 56.30
CA GLY A 772 10.51 -63.99 56.47
C GLY A 772 10.56 -65.23 57.39
N PRO A 773 11.67 -66.00 57.35
CA PRO A 773 11.89 -67.15 58.22
C PRO A 773 11.79 -66.79 59.71
N VAL A 774 11.11 -67.63 60.49
CA VAL A 774 10.97 -67.51 61.95
C VAL A 774 11.54 -68.76 62.62
N ILE A 775 12.43 -68.55 63.59
CA ILE A 775 13.00 -69.62 64.42
C ILE A 775 12.48 -69.47 65.84
N THR A 776 11.87 -70.53 66.36
CA THR A 776 11.42 -70.63 67.75
C THR A 776 12.23 -71.70 68.46
N TYR A 777 12.44 -71.57 69.77
CA TYR A 777 13.13 -72.61 70.52
C TYR A 777 12.63 -72.74 71.96
N THR A 778 12.87 -73.91 72.55
CA THR A 778 12.72 -74.16 73.98
C THR A 778 14.04 -74.66 74.56
N SER A 779 14.27 -74.38 75.84
CA SER A 779 15.52 -74.72 76.53
C SER A 779 15.24 -75.38 77.88
N ARG A 780 16.02 -76.41 78.20
CA ARG A 780 16.04 -77.07 79.52
C ARG A 780 17.47 -77.22 80.00
N ILE A 781 17.79 -76.64 81.15
CA ILE A 781 19.12 -76.71 81.74
C ILE A 781 19.15 -77.85 82.75
N ALA A 782 20.03 -78.83 82.54
CA ALA A 782 20.24 -79.96 83.44
C ALA A 782 21.60 -79.82 84.15
N LYS A 783 21.59 -79.86 85.49
CA LYS A 783 22.80 -79.76 86.34
C LYS A 783 23.09 -81.10 87.00
N SER A 784 24.37 -81.49 87.06
CA SER A 784 24.84 -82.65 87.80
C SER A 784 25.31 -82.27 89.21
N LEU A 785 25.28 -83.25 90.13
CA LEU A 785 25.72 -83.10 91.54
C LEU A 785 27.20 -82.69 91.67
N LEU A 786 28.01 -82.84 90.61
CA LEU A 786 29.43 -82.47 90.55
C LEU A 786 29.68 -81.07 89.92
N GLY A 787 28.62 -80.28 89.72
CA GLY A 787 28.70 -78.88 89.26
C GLY A 787 28.89 -78.69 87.75
N ARG A 788 28.66 -79.74 86.94
CA ARG A 788 28.60 -79.62 85.47
C ARG A 788 27.15 -79.37 85.02
N ALA A 789 26.95 -78.56 83.99
CA ALA A 789 25.63 -78.32 83.42
C ALA A 789 25.63 -78.55 81.91
N ARG A 790 24.48 -78.97 81.38
CA ARG A 790 24.20 -79.03 79.94
C ARG A 790 22.87 -78.35 79.66
N VAL A 791 22.71 -77.82 78.46
CA VAL A 791 21.43 -77.28 77.98
C VAL A 791 20.92 -78.15 76.83
N GLU A 792 19.68 -78.59 76.99
CA GLU A 792 18.90 -79.29 75.97
C GLU A 792 18.03 -78.25 75.26
N LEU A 793 18.19 -78.13 73.96
CA LEU A 793 17.51 -77.15 73.10
C LEU A 793 16.66 -77.88 72.07
N THR A 794 15.39 -77.51 71.98
CA THR A 794 14.52 -77.92 70.87
C THR A 794 14.23 -76.70 70.03
N VAL A 795 14.72 -76.66 68.80
CA VAL A 795 14.67 -75.50 67.90
C VAL A 795 13.86 -75.85 66.67
N THR A 796 12.94 -74.96 66.27
CA THR A 796 12.01 -75.17 65.16
C THR A 796 12.05 -73.95 64.24
N GLY A 797 12.46 -74.16 62.99
CA GLY A 797 12.42 -73.15 61.93
C GLY A 797 11.17 -73.30 61.07
N ALA A 798 10.48 -72.20 60.78
CA ALA A 798 9.29 -72.17 59.95
C ALA A 798 9.25 -70.91 59.06
N HIS A 799 8.38 -70.93 58.05
CA HIS A 799 8.07 -69.77 57.19
C HIS A 799 9.27 -69.19 56.39
N GLY A 800 10.28 -70.02 56.06
CA GLY A 800 11.41 -69.63 55.21
C GLY A 800 11.89 -70.76 54.31
N THR A 801 12.85 -70.47 53.42
CA THR A 801 13.49 -71.48 52.56
C THR A 801 14.97 -71.59 52.87
N GLY A 802 15.45 -72.80 53.14
CA GLY A 802 16.86 -73.09 53.45
C GLY A 802 17.17 -73.21 54.94
N SER A 803 18.46 -73.47 55.21
CA SER A 803 18.99 -73.63 56.56
C SER A 803 19.75 -72.39 56.99
N HIS A 804 19.53 -71.97 58.24
CA HIS A 804 20.18 -70.80 58.83
C HIS A 804 21.00 -71.19 60.06
N ASP A 805 22.18 -70.59 60.20
CA ASP A 805 23.04 -70.82 61.35
C ASP A 805 22.64 -69.92 62.51
N VAL A 806 22.36 -70.54 63.66
CA VAL A 806 21.91 -69.90 64.89
C VAL A 806 22.93 -70.19 65.99
N GLY A 807 23.57 -69.14 66.50
CA GLY A 807 24.54 -69.27 67.59
C GLY A 807 23.86 -69.41 68.95
N VAL A 808 24.41 -70.28 69.79
CA VAL A 808 24.06 -70.48 71.20
C VAL A 808 25.07 -69.74 72.06
N TYR A 809 24.57 -68.81 72.87
CA TYR A 809 25.39 -67.89 73.64
C TYR A 809 25.19 -68.04 75.15
N PHE A 810 26.29 -67.96 75.90
CA PHE A 810 26.36 -68.01 77.36
C PHE A 810 26.80 -66.68 77.95
N ALA A 811 26.06 -66.17 78.94
CA ALA A 811 26.47 -65.03 79.74
C ALA A 811 26.42 -65.38 81.23
N SER A 812 27.51 -65.17 81.96
CA SER A 812 27.54 -65.30 83.42
C SER A 812 27.05 -64.03 84.10
N GLY A 813 26.27 -64.16 85.17
CA GLY A 813 25.74 -63.05 85.96
C GLY A 813 24.22 -62.99 85.96
N THR A 814 23.66 -61.92 86.53
CA THR A 814 22.22 -61.79 86.75
C THR A 814 21.46 -61.20 85.57
N THR A 815 22.14 -60.59 84.60
CA THR A 815 21.54 -59.86 83.48
C THR A 815 21.51 -60.70 82.21
N MET A 816 20.34 -60.79 81.58
CA MET A 816 20.16 -61.50 80.31
C MET A 816 20.77 -60.71 79.15
N PRO A 817 21.56 -61.32 78.26
CA PRO A 817 22.13 -60.63 77.10
C PRO A 817 21.03 -60.24 76.12
N ALA A 818 20.98 -58.96 75.74
CA ALA A 818 20.05 -58.43 74.74
C ALA A 818 20.53 -58.68 73.30
N ARG A 819 21.86 -58.78 73.11
CA ARG A 819 22.54 -58.96 71.81
C ARG A 819 23.66 -60.00 71.91
N ALA A 820 24.02 -60.61 70.77
CA ALA A 820 25.04 -61.66 70.69
C ALA A 820 26.40 -61.24 71.28
N ASN A 821 26.86 -60.02 71.01
CA ASN A 821 28.15 -59.50 71.49
C ASN A 821 28.23 -59.28 73.02
N GLN A 822 27.13 -59.41 73.76
CA GLN A 822 27.09 -59.31 75.23
C GLN A 822 27.29 -60.67 75.92
N ALA A 823 27.48 -61.75 75.14
CA ALA A 823 27.59 -63.10 75.63
C ALA A 823 28.69 -63.86 74.87
N ARG A 824 29.22 -64.92 75.49
CA ARG A 824 30.22 -65.79 74.87
C ARG A 824 29.52 -66.84 74.00
N HIS A 825 29.88 -66.90 72.72
CA HIS A 825 29.44 -67.96 71.82
C HIS A 825 29.95 -69.34 72.29
N ILE A 826 29.10 -70.36 72.31
CA ILE A 826 29.44 -71.72 72.76
C ILE A 826 29.34 -72.74 71.62
N SER A 827 28.30 -72.62 70.78
CA SER A 827 27.99 -73.61 69.74
C SER A 827 27.08 -72.99 68.69
N THR A 828 27.16 -73.46 67.44
CA THR A 828 26.28 -73.03 66.34
C THR A 828 25.36 -74.18 65.95
N LEU A 829 24.08 -73.88 65.74
CA LEU A 829 23.05 -74.81 65.29
C LEU A 829 22.61 -74.45 63.87
N THR A 830 22.60 -75.41 62.95
CA THR A 830 22.05 -75.20 61.61
C THR A 830 20.59 -75.60 61.57
N VAL A 831 19.69 -74.62 61.45
CA VAL A 831 18.23 -74.80 61.55
C VAL A 831 17.59 -74.69 60.16
N ASP A 832 16.99 -75.77 59.68
CA ASP A 832 16.23 -75.79 58.43
C ASP A 832 14.84 -75.17 58.64
N CYS A 833 14.58 -74.04 57.98
CA CYS A 833 13.29 -73.33 58.07
C CYS A 833 12.29 -73.76 56.99
N SER A 834 12.69 -74.62 56.04
CA SER A 834 11.84 -75.07 54.94
C SER A 834 10.85 -76.18 55.32
N ARG A 835 11.13 -76.92 56.38
CA ARG A 835 10.37 -78.14 56.75
C ARG A 835 9.51 -78.02 58.00
N GLY A 836 9.60 -76.92 58.76
CA GLY A 836 8.84 -76.77 60.00
C GLY A 836 9.22 -77.76 61.11
N ALA A 837 10.29 -78.54 60.92
CA ALA A 837 10.66 -79.65 61.79
C ALA A 837 11.42 -79.16 63.02
N SER A 838 11.11 -79.75 64.18
CA SER A 838 11.81 -79.45 65.43
C SER A 838 13.08 -80.28 65.55
N GLN A 839 14.23 -79.64 65.74
CA GLN A 839 15.53 -80.26 65.91
C GLN A 839 15.95 -80.22 67.38
N HIS A 840 16.45 -81.33 67.91
CA HIS A 840 16.91 -81.44 69.28
C HIS A 840 18.44 -81.41 69.35
N HIS A 841 18.97 -80.53 70.19
CA HIS A 841 20.39 -80.28 70.35
C HIS A 841 20.76 -80.29 71.83
N THR A 842 21.91 -80.88 72.17
CA THR A 842 22.45 -80.86 73.55
C THR A 842 23.80 -80.19 73.54
N VAL A 843 23.96 -79.12 74.32
CA VAL A 843 25.21 -78.36 74.42
C VAL A 843 25.74 -78.49 75.85
N ASP A 844 26.95 -79.02 76.00
CA ASP A 844 27.65 -79.11 77.30
C ASP A 844 28.21 -77.73 77.68
N LEU A 845 27.87 -77.26 78.88
CA LEU A 845 28.33 -75.98 79.43
C LEU A 845 29.58 -76.14 80.32
N GLY A 846 29.99 -77.38 80.61
CA GLY A 846 31.08 -77.68 81.52
C GLY A 846 30.75 -77.34 82.97
N ARG A 847 31.77 -77.01 83.77
CA ARG A 847 31.57 -76.55 85.17
C ARG A 847 31.14 -75.08 85.17
N VAL A 848 29.96 -74.81 85.73
CA VAL A 848 29.38 -73.45 85.79
C VAL A 848 29.10 -73.05 87.24
N ARG A 849 29.39 -71.79 87.58
CA ARG A 849 29.17 -71.20 88.92
C ARG A 849 28.32 -69.92 88.79
N GLY A 850 27.43 -69.69 89.76
CA GLY A 850 26.54 -68.51 89.81
C GLY A 850 25.38 -68.56 88.81
N PRO A 851 24.47 -67.56 88.85
CA PRO A 851 23.42 -67.45 87.84
C PRO A 851 24.05 -67.20 86.46
N PHE A 852 23.49 -67.81 85.43
CA PHE A 852 23.91 -67.59 84.04
C PHE A 852 22.72 -67.63 83.09
N TRP A 853 22.94 -67.22 81.84
CA TRP A 853 21.92 -67.17 80.80
C TRP A 853 22.38 -67.91 79.55
N ILE A 854 21.46 -68.65 78.94
CA ILE A 854 21.60 -69.24 77.60
C ILE A 854 20.59 -68.58 76.67
N ARG A 855 21.03 -68.04 75.53
CA ARG A 855 20.14 -67.44 74.52
C ARG A 855 20.64 -67.73 73.11
N LEU A 856 19.72 -67.79 72.15
CA LEU A 856 20.05 -68.01 70.74
C LEU A 856 20.01 -66.69 69.98
N PHE A 857 20.98 -66.47 69.09
CA PHE A 857 21.02 -65.32 68.19
C PHE A 857 21.37 -65.76 66.77
N CYS A 858 20.85 -65.05 65.77
CA CYS A 858 21.16 -65.28 64.36
C CYS A 858 21.58 -63.95 63.72
N ASP A 859 22.74 -63.92 63.09
CA ASP A 859 23.34 -62.70 62.51
C ASP A 859 22.91 -62.43 61.04
N ASP A 860 22.03 -63.26 60.48
CA ASP A 860 21.58 -63.16 59.06
C ASP A 860 20.67 -61.93 58.80
N GLY A 861 20.12 -61.29 59.84
CA GLY A 861 19.25 -60.09 59.73
C GLY A 861 17.94 -60.30 58.95
N ARG A 862 17.77 -61.45 58.31
CA ARG A 862 16.63 -61.89 57.50
C ARG A 862 15.75 -62.92 58.22
N VAL A 863 16.17 -63.34 59.42
CA VAL A 863 15.50 -64.37 60.23
C VAL A 863 15.10 -63.77 61.58
N THR A 864 13.87 -64.03 62.02
CA THR A 864 13.42 -63.63 63.35
C THR A 864 13.54 -64.80 64.33
N VAL A 865 14.40 -64.68 65.36
CA VAL A 865 14.48 -65.65 66.46
C VAL A 865 13.56 -65.22 67.61
N ARG A 866 12.66 -66.10 68.04
CA ARG A 866 11.73 -65.85 69.14
C ARG A 866 12.14 -66.61 70.39
N ASP A 867 12.38 -65.85 71.46
CA ASP A 867 12.76 -66.42 72.76
C ASP A 867 11.58 -67.14 73.45
N PRO A 868 11.83 -68.25 74.15
CA PRO A 868 10.87 -68.85 75.08
C PRO A 868 10.74 -68.01 76.36
N LYS A 869 9.92 -68.49 77.30
CA LYS A 869 9.76 -67.88 78.62
C LYS A 869 11.13 -67.66 79.28
N THR A 870 11.38 -66.43 79.74
CA THR A 870 12.68 -66.01 80.30
C THR A 870 13.22 -66.93 81.41
N SER A 871 12.34 -67.56 82.19
CA SER A 871 12.73 -68.51 83.25
C SER A 871 13.43 -69.77 82.73
N SER A 872 13.18 -70.20 81.48
CA SER A 872 13.84 -71.37 80.88
C SER A 872 15.24 -71.07 80.35
N LEU A 873 15.57 -69.79 80.20
CA LEU A 873 16.86 -69.29 79.70
C LEU A 873 17.87 -69.06 80.83
N LYS A 874 17.42 -69.00 82.09
CA LYS A 874 18.24 -68.73 83.27
C LYS A 874 18.67 -70.03 83.95
N GLY A 875 19.97 -70.20 84.12
CA GLY A 875 20.63 -71.32 84.79
C GLY A 875 21.09 -71.00 86.18
#